data_AF-A0A1F9S4R2-F1
#
_entry.id   AF-A0A1F9S4R2-F1
#
_cell.length_a   1.000
_cell.length_b   1.000
_cell.length_c   1.000
_cell.angle_alpha   90.00
_cell.angle_beta   90.00
_cell.angle_gamma   90.00
#
_symmetry.space_group_name_H-M   'P 1'
#
loop_
_entity.id
_entity.type
_entity.pdbx_description
1 polymer ?
#
loop_
_entity_poly.entity_id
_entity_poly.type
_entity_poly.pdbx_seq_one_letter_code
_entity_poly.pdbx_strand_id
1 'polypeptide(L)'
;MKTLSALLAFSLAFFSASPGAAAAFTQVVRSAPATAPMVQLSPLGLGAPISPTLSPLTGPLSAAALSVPALTPAPMLAPVAVLSASGITARFKDGGPVAAAAPIQARTALGALSSGVRSIGRSQDSGRAAALESLFTGAKVRGSIGDAVEAAGAETSGRSSLAAPLTPEALEAVAGDTKKPLAERQAAVAAIAKLGGETAPASLGRVADANPEGGPEDYEVHRAALKALADGFGTVRSLRPVSRAHADAILVKLAEQKPALAVFDFDDTLEPWKAKATPETGAALKAASDAGVRVAILTNRPAEKDGNGPTILNSLETLAPAQKAAVTVAGRAGAEMVQYDAQGRPALVERLAAWTPAERAILDAVSKALGERFGTAENQGQTGGNTEYSYFRNLPIGITQATLDAAIAFLGQELAQSGLPGLHVTGRFAQRPDLPPYVQISKIDKQRGMDTLATQRSAYERLADLRALGLPARAAAKALSWLKKIPEARIPAARTLVVGDQFFGGRSADAEMAKAAPGALVVSVGGKADPRLENIFVWPSRAHAGSMELLGAMARKSDGGFNKKAVVGLFLGRSLSIASFILTGIAYPFIAGPAVGWATFGTLMALGPLAAIATGPLNGALADKFSARTSMTLNMAIRAILALALPAFSYFGILNFWTLLLASIANGWALSASMTTEGAYVRRLAGKHQNSVQALVSINFVVLQVLLGLLIGVGSLIDSWNPVTPFLISAAVHAFIIVPLMFLTMPADKPAPAAQGAPRTLDRTLAAAKGFVRRYWKEMLLTAAAVASYPFIHSALPIAVAFFTWVLRSGTVKALRAGDYREVSPREKEVAAELQGREGQDDAETRALRSEAKAWKGRQFKTILFSAGQAVMTYPFQNFALPLIAVILVGAAGKGLILGQFLGAMYFGNLIANSSQAKLPDLRLPLLGRLPGQRIVQGGVLAMAAAWLYTGLVPGSLLAAAAAVAAAAAMMWFAGKVTHRGWIRMLGLGLAALTLPASVWFFPGLLPFLNVKTAMMLAMLAYGFFVGPSAVSLGIYQQNNTDKKHLGKVFGSGSSFFNTFNSLGYGLLSLAAGAFSPAFPALFVPLGLAYLLGGWLFHRAPARLPGLPESSFKKAADRD
;
A
#
# COMPACT_ATOMS: atom_id res chain seq x y z
N MET A 1 -33.21 -12.96 10.69
CA MET A 1 -34.10 -14.04 11.18
C MET A 1 -35.53 -13.55 11.11
N LYS A 2 -36.15 -12.90 12.12
CA LYS A 2 -37.52 -12.34 12.00
C LYS A 2 -37.77 -11.55 10.70
N THR A 3 -36.85 -10.65 10.32
CA THR A 3 -36.92 -9.90 9.04
C THR A 3 -36.71 -10.72 7.76
N LEU A 4 -36.01 -11.86 7.83
CA LEU A 4 -35.80 -12.75 6.67
C LEU A 4 -36.99 -13.70 6.49
N SER A 5 -37.56 -14.19 7.60
CA SER A 5 -38.83 -14.91 7.63
C SER A 5 -39.99 -14.01 7.19
N ALA A 6 -40.00 -12.74 7.61
CA ALA A 6 -40.96 -11.75 7.12
C ALA A 6 -40.77 -11.46 5.63
N LEU A 7 -39.55 -11.41 5.09
CA LEU A 7 -39.31 -11.32 3.66
C LEU A 7 -39.83 -12.53 2.89
N LEU A 8 -39.56 -13.75 3.35
CA LEU A 8 -40.08 -14.98 2.74
C LEU A 8 -41.62 -15.03 2.78
N ALA A 9 -42.23 -14.67 3.91
CA ALA A 9 -43.69 -14.59 4.05
C ALA A 9 -44.31 -13.48 3.18
N PHE A 10 -43.66 -12.31 3.09
CA PHE A 10 -44.11 -11.20 2.25
C PHE A 10 -43.99 -11.55 0.77
N SER A 11 -42.91 -12.21 0.33
CA SER A 11 -42.81 -12.74 -1.03
C SER A 11 -43.93 -13.73 -1.34
N LEU A 12 -44.19 -14.69 -0.45
CA LEU A 12 -45.28 -15.67 -0.63
C LEU A 12 -46.66 -14.98 -0.70
N ALA A 13 -46.90 -13.96 0.13
CA ALA A 13 -48.13 -13.17 0.10
C ALA A 13 -48.24 -12.22 -1.11
N PHE A 14 -47.13 -11.85 -1.75
CA PHE A 14 -47.14 -11.06 -3.00
C PHE A 14 -47.35 -11.92 -4.25
N PHE A 15 -47.13 -13.24 -4.16
CA PHE A 15 -47.39 -14.19 -5.26
C PHE A 15 -48.80 -14.82 -5.22
N SER A 16 -49.59 -14.63 -4.16
CA SER A 16 -51.05 -14.83 -4.23
C SER A 16 -51.68 -13.66 -5.01
N ALA A 17 -52.17 -13.94 -6.22
CA ALA A 17 -52.56 -12.92 -7.18
C ALA A 17 -53.72 -12.02 -6.69
N SER A 18 -53.54 -10.70 -6.79
CA SER A 18 -54.65 -9.74 -6.73
C SER A 18 -55.27 -9.57 -8.13
N PRO A 19 -56.61 -9.65 -8.28
CA PRO A 19 -57.24 -9.65 -9.61
C PRO A 19 -56.95 -8.41 -10.47
N GLY A 20 -56.72 -7.25 -9.85
CA GLY A 20 -56.48 -5.98 -10.57
C GLY A 20 -55.20 -5.96 -11.43
N ALA A 21 -54.15 -6.72 -11.04
CA ALA A 21 -52.91 -6.76 -11.80
C ALA A 21 -53.07 -7.47 -13.17
N ALA A 22 -53.97 -8.47 -13.25
CA ALA A 22 -54.24 -9.19 -14.49
C ALA A 22 -54.95 -8.31 -15.53
N ALA A 23 -55.90 -7.47 -15.10
CA ALA A 23 -56.65 -6.58 -16.00
C ALA A 23 -55.75 -5.60 -16.76
N ALA A 24 -54.82 -4.94 -16.05
CA ALA A 24 -53.86 -4.03 -16.67
C ALA A 24 -52.91 -4.75 -17.64
N PHE A 25 -52.52 -6.00 -17.34
CA PHE A 25 -51.67 -6.80 -18.22
C PHE A 25 -52.39 -7.22 -19.51
N THR A 26 -53.65 -7.67 -19.43
CA THR A 26 -54.44 -8.05 -20.62
C THR A 26 -54.62 -6.90 -21.61
N GLN A 27 -54.68 -5.65 -21.12
CA GLN A 27 -54.83 -4.47 -21.97
C GLN A 27 -53.57 -4.17 -22.80
N VAL A 28 -52.37 -4.44 -22.27
CA VAL A 28 -51.09 -4.27 -22.99
C VAL A 28 -50.83 -5.40 -23.98
N VAL A 29 -51.25 -6.63 -23.67
CA VAL A 29 -51.09 -7.79 -24.57
C VAL A 29 -51.90 -7.65 -25.87
N ARG A 30 -53.02 -6.90 -25.86
CA ARG A 30 -53.85 -6.66 -27.05
C ARG A 30 -53.27 -5.68 -28.09
N SER A 31 -52.17 -4.98 -27.77
CA SER A 31 -51.61 -3.91 -28.63
C SER A 31 -50.33 -4.28 -29.41
N ALA A 32 -49.95 -5.56 -29.45
CA ALA A 32 -48.76 -6.02 -30.18
C ALA A 32 -49.14 -6.85 -31.44
N PRO A 33 -48.65 -6.51 -32.65
CA PRO A 33 -48.88 -7.31 -33.85
C PRO A 33 -48.05 -8.61 -33.81
N ALA A 34 -48.65 -9.74 -34.19
CA ALA A 34 -48.07 -11.06 -34.01
C ALA A 34 -47.86 -11.81 -35.34
N THR A 35 -46.61 -11.85 -35.83
CA THR A 35 -46.11 -12.87 -36.76
C THR A 35 -44.59 -13.03 -36.64
N ALA A 36 -44.13 -14.24 -36.35
CA ALA A 36 -42.75 -14.70 -36.59
C ALA A 36 -42.80 -16.21 -36.90
N PRO A 37 -42.08 -16.72 -37.92
CA PRO A 37 -42.23 -18.10 -38.37
C PRO A 37 -41.50 -19.10 -37.44
N MET A 38 -42.07 -20.29 -37.30
CA MET A 38 -41.35 -21.44 -36.72
C MET A 38 -40.32 -21.96 -37.74
N VAL A 39 -39.09 -22.22 -37.29
CA VAL A 39 -38.10 -22.99 -38.06
C VAL A 39 -38.19 -24.44 -37.63
N GLN A 40 -38.61 -25.33 -38.53
CA GLN A 40 -38.51 -26.78 -38.32
C GLN A 40 -37.05 -27.23 -38.45
N LEU A 41 -36.60 -28.08 -37.53
CA LEU A 41 -35.34 -28.81 -37.65
C LEU A 41 -35.63 -30.21 -38.23
N SER A 42 -35.20 -30.45 -39.47
CA SER A 42 -35.27 -31.77 -40.10
C SER A 42 -34.12 -32.66 -39.61
N PRO A 43 -34.35 -33.96 -39.36
CA PRO A 43 -33.28 -34.90 -39.07
C PRO A 43 -32.54 -35.29 -40.37
N LEU A 44 -31.22 -35.10 -40.41
CA LEU A 44 -30.38 -35.64 -41.48
C LEU A 44 -29.89 -37.05 -41.10
N GLY A 45 -30.00 -37.98 -42.04
CA GLY A 45 -29.76 -39.41 -41.83
C GLY A 45 -28.30 -39.85 -41.90
N LEU A 46 -28.10 -41.14 -41.64
CA LEU A 46 -26.80 -41.81 -41.71
C LEU A 46 -26.29 -41.88 -43.16
N GLY A 47 -25.02 -41.50 -43.37
CA GLY A 47 -24.28 -41.62 -44.62
C GLY A 47 -22.83 -42.02 -44.37
N ALA A 48 -22.26 -42.80 -45.29
CA ALA A 48 -20.94 -43.42 -45.15
C ALA A 48 -19.76 -42.41 -45.34
N PRO A 49 -18.53 -42.72 -44.89
CA PRO A 49 -17.48 -41.72 -44.73
C PRO A 49 -16.76 -41.35 -46.02
N ILE A 50 -16.31 -40.09 -46.11
CA ILE A 50 -15.35 -39.62 -47.12
C ILE A 50 -14.08 -39.16 -46.40
N SER A 51 -12.95 -39.80 -46.71
CA SER A 51 -11.65 -39.49 -46.11
C SER A 51 -11.10 -38.15 -46.61
N PRO A 52 -10.59 -37.26 -45.74
CA PRO A 52 -9.91 -36.05 -46.18
C PRO A 52 -8.50 -36.40 -46.69
N THR A 53 -8.27 -36.27 -48.00
CA THR A 53 -6.94 -36.31 -48.58
C THR A 53 -6.14 -35.06 -48.17
N LEU A 54 -4.88 -35.27 -47.76
CA LEU A 54 -3.96 -34.18 -47.49
C LEU A 54 -3.40 -33.60 -48.80
N SER A 55 -3.59 -32.31 -49.02
CA SER A 55 -2.85 -31.54 -50.04
C SER A 55 -2.24 -30.29 -49.41
N PRO A 56 -0.91 -30.07 -49.53
CA PRO A 56 -0.24 -28.97 -48.87
C PRO A 56 -0.41 -27.66 -49.66
N LEU A 57 -1.07 -26.67 -49.07
CA LEU A 57 -1.08 -25.30 -49.59
C LEU A 57 0.22 -24.59 -49.22
N THR A 58 1.19 -24.62 -50.14
CA THR A 58 2.37 -23.77 -50.12
C THR A 58 2.03 -22.38 -50.69
N GLY A 59 2.17 -21.34 -49.87
CA GLY A 59 1.95 -19.94 -50.24
C GLY A 59 2.73 -19.00 -49.31
N PRO A 60 3.30 -17.89 -49.80
CA PRO A 60 4.33 -17.16 -49.07
C PRO A 60 3.81 -16.23 -47.97
N LEU A 61 4.58 -16.15 -46.88
CA LEU A 61 4.41 -15.13 -45.83
C LEU A 61 4.97 -13.78 -46.30
N SER A 62 4.18 -13.01 -47.04
CA SER A 62 4.50 -11.61 -47.34
C SER A 62 4.27 -10.72 -46.12
N ALA A 63 5.33 -10.07 -45.63
CA ALA A 63 5.24 -9.15 -44.49
C ALA A 63 4.56 -7.83 -44.88
N ALA A 64 3.31 -7.64 -44.46
CA ALA A 64 2.60 -6.37 -44.63
C ALA A 64 3.15 -5.30 -43.68
N ALA A 65 4.13 -4.54 -44.16
CA ALA A 65 4.62 -3.34 -43.46
C ALA A 65 3.53 -2.26 -43.46
N LEU A 66 3.11 -1.80 -42.27
CA LEU A 66 2.23 -0.65 -42.14
C LEU A 66 2.99 0.64 -42.49
N SER A 67 2.76 1.15 -43.70
CA SER A 67 3.28 2.43 -44.15
C SER A 67 2.66 3.57 -43.35
N VAL A 68 3.51 4.37 -42.70
CA VAL A 68 3.09 5.61 -42.03
C VAL A 68 2.94 6.71 -43.09
N PRO A 69 1.78 7.38 -43.21
CA PRO A 69 1.66 8.57 -44.05
C PRO A 69 2.52 9.70 -43.47
N ALA A 70 3.46 10.23 -44.25
CA ALA A 70 4.23 11.40 -43.85
C ALA A 70 3.35 12.65 -43.92
N LEU A 71 3.18 13.33 -42.79
CA LEU A 71 2.57 14.66 -42.72
C LEU A 71 3.66 15.73 -42.68
N THR A 72 3.74 16.54 -43.73
CA THR A 72 4.58 17.74 -43.79
C THR A 72 4.00 18.88 -42.92
N PRO A 73 4.84 19.75 -42.34
CA PRO A 73 4.39 20.78 -41.41
C PRO A 73 3.77 22.01 -42.10
N ALA A 74 2.76 22.59 -41.45
CA ALA A 74 2.22 23.93 -41.72
C ALA A 74 2.17 24.74 -40.40
N PRO A 75 2.21 26.09 -40.43
CA PRO A 75 2.92 26.84 -39.40
C PRO A 75 2.09 27.30 -38.17
N MET A 76 2.82 27.82 -37.18
CA MET A 76 2.32 28.37 -35.91
C MET A 76 1.36 29.56 -36.07
N LEU A 77 0.38 29.66 -35.16
CA LEU A 77 -0.17 30.93 -34.69
C LEU A 77 -0.30 30.95 -33.15
N ALA A 78 -0.51 32.16 -32.61
CA ALA A 78 -0.26 32.56 -31.23
C ALA A 78 -1.33 32.09 -30.19
N PRO A 79 -1.05 32.15 -28.87
CA PRO A 79 -1.93 31.59 -27.85
C PRO A 79 -3.11 32.49 -27.47
N VAL A 80 -4.24 31.89 -27.09
CA VAL A 80 -5.40 32.57 -26.50
C VAL A 80 -5.36 32.45 -24.97
N ALA A 81 -5.79 33.51 -24.28
CA ALA A 81 -5.51 33.74 -22.86
C ALA A 81 -6.41 32.95 -21.88
N VAL A 82 -5.94 32.90 -20.63
CA VAL A 82 -6.73 32.47 -19.46
C VAL A 82 -7.87 33.45 -19.20
N LEU A 83 -9.09 32.95 -19.01
CA LEU A 83 -10.20 33.71 -18.46
C LEU A 83 -10.49 33.28 -17.03
N SER A 84 -10.26 34.19 -16.09
CA SER A 84 -10.74 34.12 -14.72
C SER A 84 -12.08 34.85 -14.60
N ALA A 85 -12.98 34.35 -13.76
CA ALA A 85 -14.18 35.05 -13.32
C ALA A 85 -14.54 34.62 -11.90
N SER A 86 -15.03 35.56 -11.08
CA SER A 86 -15.28 35.36 -9.65
C SER A 86 -16.61 35.98 -9.23
N GLY A 87 -17.33 35.26 -8.37
CA GLY A 87 -18.30 35.85 -7.42
C GLY A 87 -19.74 36.03 -7.89
N ILE A 88 -20.66 35.80 -6.94
CA ILE A 88 -21.93 36.50 -6.70
C ILE A 88 -22.32 36.21 -5.24
N THR A 89 -22.92 37.18 -4.53
CA THR A 89 -23.21 37.09 -3.08
C THR A 89 -24.47 37.84 -2.66
N ALA A 90 -25.29 37.24 -1.78
CA ALA A 90 -26.38 37.83 -1.00
C ALA A 90 -26.68 36.88 0.21
N ARG A 91 -27.08 37.23 1.46
CA ARG A 91 -27.84 38.34 2.10
C ARG A 91 -29.34 38.34 1.69
N PHE A 92 -30.36 38.61 2.53
CA PHE A 92 -30.53 39.03 3.95
C PHE A 92 -32.04 38.84 4.34
N LYS A 93 -32.59 38.88 5.58
CA LYS A 93 -32.12 38.87 7.01
C LYS A 93 -33.33 38.58 7.97
N ASP A 94 -33.08 38.18 9.22
CA ASP A 94 -33.89 38.26 10.49
C ASP A 94 -35.38 37.84 10.63
N GLY A 95 -35.74 37.30 11.81
CA GLY A 95 -37.12 37.14 12.33
C GLY A 95 -37.24 36.23 13.57
N GLY A 96 -37.85 36.69 14.67
CA GLY A 96 -38.14 35.97 15.94
C GLY A 96 -38.93 36.86 16.91
N PRO A 97 -39.12 36.54 18.22
CA PRO A 97 -38.73 35.35 19.00
C PRO A 97 -39.93 34.71 19.78
N VAL A 98 -39.68 33.72 20.67
CA VAL A 98 -40.28 33.55 22.03
C VAL A 98 -39.54 32.41 22.78
N ALA A 99 -39.56 32.46 24.13
CA ALA A 99 -38.84 31.62 25.10
C ALA A 99 -39.79 30.62 25.83
N ALA A 100 -39.38 29.62 26.64
CA ALA A 100 -38.11 28.89 26.83
C ALA A 100 -38.34 27.62 27.70
N ALA A 101 -37.39 26.68 27.70
CA ALA A 101 -37.17 25.68 28.76
C ALA A 101 -35.67 25.30 28.81
N ALA A 102 -35.14 24.99 30.00
CA ALA A 102 -33.68 24.94 30.25
C ALA A 102 -33.03 23.53 30.06
N PRO A 103 -31.70 23.44 29.80
CA PRO A 103 -31.06 22.21 29.32
C PRO A 103 -30.20 21.45 30.35
N ILE A 104 -30.04 20.15 30.14
CA ILE A 104 -28.92 19.35 30.69
C ILE A 104 -27.72 19.47 29.74
N GLN A 105 -26.59 20.01 30.21
CA GLN A 105 -25.44 20.31 29.36
C GLN A 105 -24.46 19.12 29.21
N ALA A 106 -24.42 18.51 28.03
CA ALA A 106 -23.26 17.73 27.60
C ALA A 106 -22.17 18.68 27.06
N ARG A 107 -20.95 18.61 27.62
CA ARG A 107 -19.82 19.46 27.21
C ARG A 107 -19.35 19.10 25.79
N THR A 108 -19.57 19.99 24.82
CA THR A 108 -19.08 19.83 23.44
C THR A 108 -17.85 20.68 23.15
N ALA A 109 -17.02 20.27 22.19
CA ALA A 109 -15.75 20.92 21.84
C ALA A 109 -15.90 22.41 21.44
N LEU A 110 -17.08 22.84 20.98
CA LEU A 110 -17.37 24.24 20.67
C LEU A 110 -17.28 25.15 21.91
N GLY A 111 -17.60 24.61 23.10
CA GLY A 111 -17.45 25.33 24.36
C GLY A 111 -16.00 25.69 24.66
N ALA A 112 -15.08 24.73 24.49
CA ALA A 112 -13.64 24.93 24.67
C ALA A 112 -13.04 25.88 23.62
N LEU A 113 -13.55 25.86 22.38
CA LEU A 113 -13.19 26.85 21.37
C LEU A 113 -13.64 28.27 21.79
N SER A 114 -14.85 28.39 22.35
CA SER A 114 -15.42 29.68 22.79
C SER A 114 -14.78 30.29 24.05
N SER A 115 -14.09 29.49 24.86
CA SER A 115 -13.27 30.00 25.98
C SER A 115 -11.88 30.42 25.50
N GLY A 116 -11.24 29.67 24.60
CA GLY A 116 -9.96 30.06 23.98
C GLY A 116 -10.04 31.38 23.20
N VAL A 117 -11.10 31.60 22.43
CA VAL A 117 -11.33 32.89 21.75
C VAL A 117 -11.53 34.03 22.76
N ARG A 118 -12.13 33.77 23.92
CA ARG A 118 -12.33 34.77 24.99
C ARG A 118 -11.07 35.09 25.81
N SER A 119 -10.10 34.17 25.91
CA SER A 119 -8.79 34.49 26.52
C SER A 119 -7.89 35.29 25.56
N ILE A 120 -7.88 34.94 24.27
CA ILE A 120 -7.19 35.71 23.20
C ILE A 120 -7.74 37.15 23.10
N GLY A 121 -9.00 37.36 23.47
CA GLY A 121 -9.61 38.69 23.59
C GLY A 121 -9.11 39.55 24.77
N ARG A 122 -8.33 38.99 25.71
CA ARG A 122 -7.99 39.65 27.00
C ARG A 122 -6.49 39.69 27.35
N SER A 123 -5.62 38.98 26.64
CA SER A 123 -4.16 39.09 26.83
C SER A 123 -3.56 40.26 26.05
N GLN A 124 -2.68 41.03 26.70
CA GLN A 124 -1.73 41.92 26.03
C GLN A 124 -0.59 41.13 25.37
N ASP A 125 0.15 41.79 24.49
CA ASP A 125 0.48 41.19 23.20
C ASP A 125 1.50 40.05 23.19
N SER A 126 2.33 39.90 24.23
CA SER A 126 3.24 38.75 24.36
C SER A 126 2.51 37.41 24.48
N GLY A 127 1.34 37.39 25.15
CA GLY A 127 0.53 36.18 25.31
C GLY A 127 -0.30 35.82 24.07
N ARG A 128 -0.45 36.73 23.10
CA ARG A 128 -1.27 36.52 21.89
C ARG A 128 -0.55 35.70 20.83
N ALA A 129 0.74 35.93 20.62
CA ALA A 129 1.53 35.22 19.62
C ALA A 129 1.54 33.70 19.88
N ALA A 130 1.94 33.29 21.09
CA ALA A 130 2.01 31.86 21.46
C ALA A 130 0.63 31.14 21.39
N ALA A 131 -0.46 31.84 21.74
CA ALA A 131 -1.81 31.30 21.64
C ALA A 131 -2.20 31.03 20.18
N LEU A 132 -1.95 31.98 19.27
CA LEU A 132 -2.20 31.82 17.83
C LEU A 132 -1.26 30.79 17.19
N GLU A 133 0.01 30.77 17.58
CA GLU A 133 1.00 29.83 17.06
C GLU A 133 0.64 28.37 17.38
N SER A 134 0.18 28.08 18.60
CA SER A 134 -0.31 26.73 18.95
C SER A 134 -1.54 26.31 18.14
N LEU A 135 -2.40 27.26 17.77
CA LEU A 135 -3.61 27.02 16.96
C LEU A 135 -3.32 26.75 15.48
N PHE A 136 -2.25 27.34 14.92
CA PHE A 136 -1.91 27.20 13.49
C PHE A 136 -0.79 26.20 13.19
N THR A 137 0.16 25.99 14.10
CA THR A 137 1.28 25.04 13.88
C THR A 137 0.96 23.61 14.30
N GLY A 138 0.02 23.42 15.24
CA GLY A 138 -0.23 22.13 15.88
C GLY A 138 0.92 21.66 16.79
N ALA A 139 1.85 22.54 17.16
CA ALA A 139 2.93 22.22 18.09
C ALA A 139 2.37 21.83 19.47
N LYS A 140 2.84 20.69 20.01
CA LYS A 140 2.56 20.31 21.40
C LYS A 140 3.26 21.30 22.34
N VAL A 141 2.50 22.15 23.01
CA VAL A 141 2.98 22.81 24.24
C VAL A 141 3.27 21.72 25.27
N ARG A 142 4.51 21.69 25.77
CA ARG A 142 4.97 20.75 26.80
C ARG A 142 4.29 21.10 28.13
N GLY A 143 3.73 20.14 28.87
CA GLY A 143 2.91 20.43 30.05
C GLY A 143 1.43 20.61 29.74
N SER A 144 0.87 19.78 28.85
CA SER A 144 -0.58 19.70 28.66
C SER A 144 -1.18 18.73 29.69
N ILE A 145 -2.43 18.92 30.12
CA ILE A 145 -3.04 18.22 31.27
C ILE A 145 -3.00 16.68 31.18
N GLY A 146 -2.83 16.08 29.99
CA GLY A 146 -2.60 14.64 29.85
C GLY A 146 -1.35 14.14 30.59
N ASP A 147 -0.28 14.95 30.63
CA ASP A 147 0.99 14.64 31.30
C ASP A 147 0.80 14.48 32.83
N ALA A 148 -0.26 15.08 33.40
CA ALA A 148 -0.61 14.98 34.82
C ALA A 148 -1.53 13.78 35.15
N VAL A 149 -2.13 13.13 34.15
CA VAL A 149 -3.04 11.98 34.35
C VAL A 149 -2.27 10.65 34.32
N GLU A 150 -1.25 10.51 33.47
CA GLU A 150 -0.35 9.35 33.53
C GLU A 150 0.45 9.31 34.85
N ALA A 151 0.78 10.47 35.43
CA ALA A 151 1.41 10.58 36.74
C ALA A 151 0.52 10.11 37.91
N ALA A 152 -0.81 10.07 37.74
CA ALA A 152 -1.77 9.68 38.78
C ALA A 152 -2.24 8.21 38.67
N GLY A 153 -1.90 7.50 37.59
CA GLY A 153 -2.39 6.15 37.30
C GLY A 153 -1.59 5.00 37.94
N ALA A 154 -0.49 5.29 38.65
CA ALA A 154 0.49 4.29 39.09
C ALA A 154 0.33 3.80 40.54
N GLU A 155 -0.54 4.41 41.35
CA GLU A 155 -0.75 4.04 42.75
C GLU A 155 -2.11 3.37 42.99
N THR A 156 -2.15 2.04 42.96
CA THR A 156 -2.72 1.19 44.05
C THR A 156 -2.83 -0.30 43.66
N SER A 157 -1.78 -1.10 43.92
CA SER A 157 -1.96 -2.55 44.15
C SER A 157 -0.78 -3.19 44.92
N GLY A 158 -1.02 -3.67 46.14
CA GLY A 158 -0.13 -4.61 46.85
C GLY A 158 1.04 -3.98 47.62
N ARG A 159 0.91 -3.90 48.96
CA ARG A 159 2.02 -3.57 49.87
C ARG A 159 3.08 -4.68 49.85
N SER A 160 4.37 -4.33 49.87
CA SER A 160 5.24 -4.50 51.07
C SER A 160 6.73 -4.29 50.78
N SER A 161 7.23 -3.10 51.07
CA SER A 161 8.57 -2.85 51.65
C SER A 161 8.70 -1.35 51.92
N LEU A 162 9.49 -0.96 52.92
CA LEU A 162 9.92 0.42 53.07
C LEU A 162 10.87 0.73 51.91
N ALA A 163 10.47 1.62 51.01
CA ALA A 163 11.33 2.07 49.93
C ALA A 163 12.54 2.79 50.55
N ALA A 164 13.71 2.18 50.43
CA ALA A 164 14.97 2.84 50.74
C ALA A 164 15.09 4.13 49.92
N PRO A 165 15.82 5.16 50.41
CA PRO A 165 16.12 6.33 49.58
C PRO A 165 16.72 5.87 48.24
N LEU A 166 16.30 6.51 47.14
CA LEU A 166 16.79 6.21 45.80
C LEU A 166 18.25 6.65 45.66
N THR A 167 19.17 5.84 46.16
CA THR A 167 20.60 6.10 46.04
C THR A 167 21.07 5.90 44.59
N PRO A 168 22.15 6.58 44.16
CA PRO A 168 22.70 6.37 42.83
C PRO A 168 23.07 4.90 42.57
N GLU A 169 23.61 4.19 43.55
CA GLU A 169 24.05 2.79 43.44
C GLU A 169 22.88 1.83 43.18
N ALA A 170 21.72 2.08 43.80
CA ALA A 170 20.51 1.31 43.54
C ALA A 170 20.01 1.51 42.10
N LEU A 171 20.12 2.73 41.57
CA LEU A 171 19.75 3.05 40.18
C LEU A 171 20.80 2.55 39.17
N GLU A 172 22.08 2.56 39.53
CA GLU A 172 23.17 1.95 38.74
C GLU A 172 22.92 0.46 38.53
N ALA A 173 22.54 -0.27 39.58
CA ALA A 173 22.18 -1.68 39.49
C ALA A 173 20.98 -1.92 38.56
N VAL A 174 19.98 -1.03 38.56
CA VAL A 174 18.83 -1.09 37.62
C VAL A 174 19.26 -0.81 36.19
N ALA A 175 20.15 0.17 35.95
CA ALA A 175 20.63 0.51 34.62
C ALA A 175 21.59 -0.55 34.03
N GLY A 176 22.41 -1.17 34.88
CA GLY A 176 23.38 -2.21 34.50
C GLY A 176 22.77 -3.59 34.22
N ASP A 177 21.60 -3.90 34.79
CA ASP A 177 20.97 -5.22 34.66
C ASP A 177 20.44 -5.48 33.22
N THR A 178 21.16 -6.34 32.49
CA THR A 178 20.83 -6.73 31.11
C THR A 178 19.51 -7.50 30.97
N LYS A 179 18.91 -7.96 32.07
CA LYS A 179 17.63 -8.67 32.08
C LYS A 179 16.42 -7.74 32.15
N LYS A 180 16.62 -6.45 32.43
CA LYS A 180 15.54 -5.46 32.52
C LYS A 180 15.23 -4.81 31.17
N PRO A 181 13.96 -4.43 30.91
CA PRO A 181 13.59 -3.71 29.70
C PRO A 181 14.39 -2.41 29.54
N LEU A 182 14.89 -2.12 28.33
CA LEU A 182 15.61 -0.89 27.99
C LEU A 182 14.98 0.39 28.57
N ALA A 183 13.64 0.49 28.55
CA ALA A 183 12.91 1.65 29.07
C ALA A 183 13.11 1.86 30.59
N GLU A 184 13.13 0.80 31.39
CA GLU A 184 13.43 0.89 32.84
C GLU A 184 14.88 1.30 33.07
N ARG A 185 15.80 0.73 32.29
CA ARG A 185 17.24 1.01 32.39
C ARG A 185 17.57 2.46 32.03
N GLN A 186 16.94 3.00 30.98
CA GLN A 186 17.05 4.41 30.60
C GLN A 186 16.31 5.35 31.58
N ALA A 187 15.19 4.91 32.18
CA ALA A 187 14.54 5.67 33.25
C ALA A 187 15.42 5.77 34.51
N ALA A 188 16.16 4.71 34.86
CA ALA A 188 17.13 4.74 35.95
C ALA A 188 18.30 5.70 35.68
N VAL A 189 18.85 5.72 34.45
CA VAL A 189 19.83 6.74 34.03
C VAL A 189 19.27 8.16 34.17
N ALA A 190 18.04 8.40 33.73
CA ALA A 190 17.38 9.70 33.85
C ALA A 190 17.05 10.07 35.31
N ALA A 191 16.92 9.09 36.21
CA ALA A 191 16.78 9.32 37.64
C ALA A 191 18.11 9.71 38.29
N ILE A 192 19.23 9.03 37.99
CA ILE A 192 20.57 9.40 38.47
C ILE A 192 20.90 10.85 38.05
N ALA A 193 20.61 11.20 36.79
CA ALA A 193 20.82 12.55 36.27
C ALA A 193 19.98 13.62 37.00
N LYS A 194 18.82 13.27 37.55
CA LYS A 194 17.94 14.18 38.32
C LYS A 194 18.33 14.31 39.80
N LEU A 195 19.05 13.35 40.38
CA LEU A 195 19.51 13.43 41.78
C LEU A 195 20.52 14.57 41.97
N GLY A 196 21.37 14.83 40.96
CA GLY A 196 22.40 15.85 41.03
C GLY A 196 23.48 15.53 42.08
N GLY A 197 24.16 16.58 42.56
CA GLY A 197 25.27 16.45 43.51
C GLY A 197 26.54 15.83 42.91
N GLU A 198 27.58 15.70 43.73
CA GLU A 198 28.91 15.28 43.30
C GLU A 198 29.01 13.79 42.92
N THR A 199 28.09 12.95 43.41
CA THR A 199 28.08 11.50 43.16
C THR A 199 27.43 11.12 41.83
N ALA A 200 26.43 11.87 41.35
CA ALA A 200 25.72 11.55 40.11
C ALA A 200 26.64 11.47 38.86
N PRO A 201 27.65 12.35 38.66
CA PRO A 201 28.62 12.20 37.58
C PRO A 201 29.42 10.89 37.65
N ALA A 202 29.87 10.48 38.85
CA ALA A 202 30.60 9.24 39.03
C ALA A 202 29.71 8.01 38.73
N SER A 203 28.45 8.05 39.17
CA SER A 203 27.44 7.02 38.91
C SER A 203 27.10 6.88 37.43
N LEU A 204 26.81 7.99 36.74
CA LEU A 204 26.60 7.97 35.28
C LEU A 204 27.84 7.49 34.52
N GLY A 205 29.04 7.81 35.02
CA GLY A 205 30.30 7.24 34.52
C GLY A 205 30.32 5.71 34.61
N ARG A 206 30.01 5.15 35.78
CA ARG A 206 29.96 3.70 35.99
C ARG A 206 28.90 3.01 35.12
N VAL A 207 27.70 3.58 34.97
CA VAL A 207 26.68 3.05 34.04
C VAL A 207 27.17 3.09 32.58
N ALA A 208 27.85 4.16 32.17
CA ALA A 208 28.39 4.25 30.83
C ALA A 208 29.52 3.25 30.55
N ASP A 209 30.36 2.95 31.54
CA ASP A 209 31.48 2.01 31.37
C ASP A 209 31.05 0.54 31.55
N ALA A 210 29.83 0.27 32.02
CA ALA A 210 29.27 -1.08 32.17
C ALA A 210 28.97 -1.81 30.85
N ASN A 211 28.97 -3.14 30.91
CA ASN A 211 28.62 -4.09 29.84
C ASN A 211 29.26 -3.78 28.46
N PRO A 212 30.60 -3.66 28.34
CA PRO A 212 31.27 -3.24 27.10
C PRO A 212 30.89 -4.10 25.88
N GLU A 213 30.89 -5.43 26.03
CA GLU A 213 30.49 -6.40 24.99
C GLU A 213 28.96 -6.59 24.88
N GLY A 214 28.17 -5.66 25.42
CA GLY A 214 26.72 -5.73 25.47
C GLY A 214 26.01 -5.67 24.11
N GLY A 215 24.69 -5.87 24.17
CA GLY A 215 23.82 -5.86 23.00
C GLY A 215 23.43 -4.44 22.55
N PRO A 216 22.50 -4.33 21.57
CA PRO A 216 21.99 -3.04 21.13
C PRO A 216 21.39 -2.20 22.26
N GLU A 217 20.68 -2.84 23.20
CA GLU A 217 20.06 -2.17 24.34
C GLU A 217 21.11 -1.61 25.33
N ASP A 218 22.19 -2.34 25.59
CA ASP A 218 23.31 -1.85 26.41
C ASP A 218 24.00 -0.63 25.79
N TYR A 219 24.09 -0.58 24.45
CA TYR A 219 24.65 0.56 23.73
C TYR A 219 23.79 1.83 23.89
N GLU A 220 22.47 1.68 23.92
CA GLU A 220 21.52 2.79 24.12
C GLU A 220 21.43 3.23 25.60
N VAL A 221 21.72 2.34 26.57
CA VAL A 221 21.93 2.74 27.97
C VAL A 221 23.26 3.49 28.14
N HIS A 222 24.34 2.99 27.53
CA HIS A 222 25.64 3.67 27.48
C HIS A 222 25.53 5.08 26.87
N ARG A 223 24.84 5.21 25.72
CA ARG A 223 24.57 6.53 25.10
C ARG A 223 23.76 7.43 26.03
N ALA A 224 22.70 6.92 26.66
CA ALA A 224 21.88 7.72 27.58
C ALA A 224 22.70 8.24 28.78
N ALA A 225 23.58 7.42 29.35
CA ALA A 225 24.42 7.81 30.49
C ALA A 225 25.47 8.85 30.10
N LEU A 226 26.16 8.68 28.96
CA LEU A 226 27.10 9.70 28.46
C LEU A 226 26.41 10.99 28.00
N LYS A 227 25.19 10.90 27.48
CA LYS A 227 24.37 12.07 27.14
C LYS A 227 23.98 12.84 28.40
N ALA A 228 23.56 12.16 29.47
CA ALA A 228 23.27 12.79 30.75
C ALA A 228 24.48 13.49 31.38
N LEU A 229 25.69 12.91 31.24
CA LEU A 229 26.94 13.57 31.65
C LEU A 229 27.23 14.86 30.86
N ALA A 230 27.04 14.81 29.54
CA ALA A 230 27.25 15.96 28.67
C ALA A 230 26.22 17.08 28.90
N ASP A 231 24.93 16.73 28.96
CA ASP A 231 23.81 17.67 29.03
C ASP A 231 23.59 18.22 30.45
N GLY A 232 23.86 17.43 31.50
CA GLY A 232 23.63 17.81 32.91
C GLY A 232 24.87 18.32 33.66
N PHE A 233 26.07 17.90 33.26
CA PHE A 233 27.31 18.15 34.00
C PHE A 233 28.48 18.60 33.12
N GLY A 234 28.21 19.01 31.87
CA GLY A 234 29.21 19.50 30.90
C GLY A 234 30.29 18.48 30.49
N THR A 235 30.20 17.23 30.96
CA THR A 235 31.27 16.25 30.89
C THR A 235 31.12 15.40 29.62
N VAL A 236 31.61 15.92 28.50
CA VAL A 236 31.47 15.29 27.18
C VAL A 236 32.51 14.18 26.98
N ARG A 237 32.09 12.91 27.14
CA ARG A 237 32.87 11.71 26.77
C ARG A 237 32.40 11.16 25.42
N SER A 238 33.30 10.54 24.65
CA SER A 238 32.95 9.85 23.40
C SER A 238 32.22 8.54 23.68
N LEU A 239 31.28 8.18 22.80
CA LEU A 239 30.77 6.81 22.70
C LEU A 239 31.91 5.81 22.44
N ARG A 240 31.74 4.59 22.94
CA ARG A 240 32.58 3.42 22.61
C ARG A 240 32.16 2.78 21.27
N PRO A 241 33.03 1.97 20.62
CA PRO A 241 32.64 1.14 19.47
C PRO A 241 31.46 0.21 19.80
N VAL A 242 30.61 -0.10 18.82
CA VAL A 242 29.62 -1.17 18.96
C VAL A 242 30.30 -2.56 18.98
N SER A 243 29.76 -3.50 19.76
CA SER A 243 30.19 -4.89 19.77
C SER A 243 30.01 -5.52 18.38
N ARG A 244 30.84 -6.51 18.01
CA ARG A 244 30.84 -7.08 16.64
C ARG A 244 29.47 -7.64 16.26
N ALA A 245 28.78 -8.31 17.18
CA ALA A 245 27.43 -8.81 16.96
C ALA A 245 26.40 -7.71 16.64
N HIS A 246 26.53 -6.52 17.25
CA HIS A 246 25.69 -5.37 16.95
C HIS A 246 26.05 -4.75 15.59
N ALA A 247 27.35 -4.65 15.25
CA ALA A 247 27.80 -4.23 13.92
C ALA A 247 27.23 -5.15 12.82
N ASP A 248 27.35 -6.48 12.97
CA ASP A 248 26.84 -7.45 11.99
C ASP A 248 25.30 -7.41 11.88
N ALA A 249 24.57 -7.14 12.97
CA ALA A 249 23.13 -6.87 12.92
C ALA A 249 22.78 -5.60 12.12
N ILE A 250 23.56 -4.53 12.24
CA ILE A 250 23.42 -3.30 11.44
C ILE A 250 23.74 -3.59 9.96
N LEU A 251 24.77 -4.38 9.66
CA LEU A 251 25.10 -4.80 8.28
C LEU A 251 24.00 -5.66 7.64
N VAL A 252 23.37 -6.57 8.39
CA VAL A 252 22.19 -7.32 7.92
C VAL A 252 21.03 -6.37 7.63
N LYS A 253 20.72 -5.44 8.54
CA LYS A 253 19.66 -4.44 8.34
C LYS A 253 19.93 -3.58 7.10
N LEU A 254 21.17 -3.14 6.87
CA LEU A 254 21.58 -2.39 5.67
C LEU A 254 21.41 -3.20 4.37
N ALA A 255 21.72 -4.50 4.38
CA ALA A 255 21.55 -5.35 3.21
C ALA A 255 20.06 -5.60 2.85
N GLU A 256 19.20 -5.72 3.86
CA GLU A 256 17.76 -5.94 3.68
C GLU A 256 16.97 -4.66 3.36
N GLN A 257 17.22 -3.60 4.13
CA GLN A 257 16.50 -2.32 4.19
C GLN A 257 17.35 -1.17 3.63
N LYS A 258 17.85 -1.35 2.40
CA LYS A 258 18.84 -0.45 1.79
C LYS A 258 18.45 1.04 1.86
N PRO A 259 19.40 1.93 2.24
CA PRO A 259 19.13 3.35 2.33
C PRO A 259 18.83 3.94 0.95
N ALA A 260 18.04 5.01 0.94
CA ALA A 260 17.66 5.75 -0.24
C ALA A 260 18.76 6.72 -0.70
N LEU A 261 19.66 7.09 0.22
CA LEU A 261 20.88 7.89 0.05
C LEU A 261 21.93 7.41 1.08
N ALA A 262 23.17 7.25 0.66
CA ALA A 262 24.32 7.04 1.54
C ALA A 262 25.36 8.12 1.23
N VAL A 263 25.77 8.87 2.26
CA VAL A 263 26.75 9.95 2.15
C VAL A 263 27.98 9.60 2.98
N PHE A 264 29.15 9.75 2.38
CA PHE A 264 30.45 9.51 2.99
C PHE A 264 31.28 10.80 2.93
N ASP A 265 32.05 11.12 3.97
CA ASP A 265 33.24 11.95 3.75
C ASP A 265 34.30 11.15 2.94
N PHE A 266 35.31 11.85 2.41
CA PHE A 266 36.40 11.23 1.69
C PHE A 266 37.62 10.94 2.57
N ASP A 267 38.06 11.95 3.34
CA ASP A 267 39.29 11.97 4.11
C ASP A 267 39.16 11.16 5.41
N ASP A 268 40.10 10.24 5.61
CA ASP A 268 40.19 9.26 6.70
C ASP A 268 38.91 8.40 6.91
N THR A 269 37.96 8.51 5.98
CA THR A 269 36.67 7.82 5.92
C THR A 269 36.64 6.80 4.79
N LEU A 270 36.82 7.25 3.54
CA LEU A 270 36.95 6.38 2.36
C LEU A 270 38.42 6.09 2.05
N GLU A 271 39.29 7.08 2.19
CA GLU A 271 40.71 7.01 1.89
C GLU A 271 41.50 7.92 2.85
N PRO A 272 42.79 7.65 3.13
CA PRO A 272 43.60 8.50 4.01
C PRO A 272 43.67 9.97 3.55
N TRP A 273 43.94 10.88 4.49
CA TRP A 273 44.11 12.30 4.18
C TRP A 273 45.09 12.54 3.01
N LYS A 274 44.67 13.40 2.06
CA LYS A 274 45.33 13.68 0.76
C LYS A 274 45.52 12.50 -0.21
N ALA A 275 45.13 11.26 0.12
CA ALA A 275 45.23 10.13 -0.79
C ALA A 275 44.29 10.21 -2.02
N LYS A 276 44.50 9.31 -2.98
CA LYS A 276 43.60 9.05 -4.13
C LYS A 276 42.79 7.78 -3.88
N ALA A 277 41.62 7.67 -4.49
CA ALA A 277 40.74 6.52 -4.38
C ALA A 277 41.35 5.24 -4.98
N THR A 278 41.25 4.15 -4.23
CA THR A 278 41.61 2.81 -4.70
C THR A 278 40.59 2.29 -5.72
N PRO A 279 40.98 1.37 -6.63
CA PRO A 279 40.03 0.69 -7.51
C PRO A 279 38.96 -0.10 -6.73
N GLU A 280 39.30 -0.56 -5.53
CA GLU A 280 38.40 -1.25 -4.59
C GLU A 280 37.31 -0.32 -4.05
N THR A 281 37.68 0.86 -3.52
CA THR A 281 36.73 1.93 -3.15
C THR A 281 35.79 2.24 -4.32
N GLY A 282 36.33 2.43 -5.52
CA GLY A 282 35.53 2.66 -6.73
C GLY A 282 34.55 1.52 -7.05
N ALA A 283 34.96 0.26 -6.86
CA ALA A 283 34.13 -0.91 -7.10
C ALA A 283 33.00 -1.04 -6.08
N ALA A 284 33.28 -0.78 -4.80
CA ALA A 284 32.29 -0.85 -3.72
C ALA A 284 31.26 0.29 -3.79
N LEU A 285 31.70 1.53 -4.07
CA LEU A 285 30.83 2.68 -4.35
C LEU A 285 29.90 2.36 -5.53
N LYS A 286 30.44 1.79 -6.63
CA LYS A 286 29.62 1.36 -7.78
C LYS A 286 28.65 0.23 -7.41
N ALA A 287 29.09 -0.79 -6.67
CA ALA A 287 28.26 -1.95 -6.34
C ALA A 287 27.07 -1.57 -5.43
N ALA A 288 27.23 -0.60 -4.52
CA ALA A 288 26.13 -0.02 -3.77
C ALA A 288 25.16 0.80 -4.67
N SER A 289 25.70 1.50 -5.68
CA SER A 289 24.91 2.26 -6.66
C SER A 289 24.09 1.35 -7.59
N ASP A 290 24.70 0.28 -8.12
CA ASP A 290 24.03 -0.77 -8.91
C ASP A 290 22.99 -1.54 -8.08
N ALA A 291 23.20 -1.63 -6.76
CA ALA A 291 22.23 -2.16 -5.80
C ALA A 291 21.05 -1.22 -5.48
N GLY A 292 21.02 -0.01 -6.06
CA GLY A 292 19.90 0.94 -5.99
C GLY A 292 19.98 1.98 -4.86
N VAL A 293 21.08 2.00 -4.09
CA VAL A 293 21.40 3.08 -3.14
C VAL A 293 21.93 4.27 -3.93
N ARG A 294 21.53 5.50 -3.63
CA ARG A 294 22.25 6.66 -4.16
C ARG A 294 23.49 6.91 -3.30
N VAL A 295 24.67 6.88 -3.89
CA VAL A 295 25.93 7.15 -3.19
C VAL A 295 26.39 8.58 -3.47
N ALA A 296 26.83 9.29 -2.43
CA ALA A 296 27.42 10.62 -2.54
C ALA A 296 28.66 10.76 -1.65
N ILE A 297 29.62 11.57 -2.11
CA ILE A 297 30.82 11.95 -1.36
C ILE A 297 30.66 13.43 -0.99
N LEU A 298 30.68 13.77 0.31
CA LEU A 298 30.50 15.12 0.85
C LEU A 298 31.74 15.52 1.65
N THR A 299 32.66 16.22 0.99
CA THR A 299 34.01 16.49 1.49
C THR A 299 34.33 17.97 1.57
N ASN A 300 35.26 18.31 2.47
CA ASN A 300 35.84 19.64 2.57
C ASN A 300 36.79 19.95 1.40
N ARG A 301 37.33 18.93 0.68
CA ARG A 301 38.13 19.14 -0.53
C ARG A 301 37.28 19.82 -1.62
N PRO A 302 37.78 20.85 -2.32
CA PRO A 302 37.07 21.47 -3.43
C PRO A 302 37.17 20.61 -4.70
N ALA A 303 36.28 20.85 -5.66
CA ALA A 303 36.34 20.24 -6.99
C ALA A 303 37.33 20.96 -7.90
N GLU A 304 37.37 22.29 -7.84
CA GLU A 304 38.34 23.13 -8.55
C GLU A 304 39.53 23.50 -7.63
N LYS A 305 40.68 23.84 -8.23
CA LYS A 305 41.93 24.05 -7.50
C LYS A 305 42.04 25.47 -6.95
N ASP A 306 42.15 25.61 -5.63
CA ASP A 306 42.22 26.89 -4.90
C ASP A 306 43.53 27.06 -4.09
N GLY A 307 44.64 26.58 -4.66
CA GLY A 307 45.98 26.65 -4.05
C GLY A 307 46.73 25.34 -4.18
N ASN A 308 47.47 24.96 -3.14
CA ASN A 308 48.38 23.80 -3.17
C ASN A 308 47.76 22.49 -2.63
N GLY A 309 46.47 22.47 -2.29
CA GLY A 309 45.75 21.27 -1.86
C GLY A 309 45.28 20.37 -3.02
N PRO A 310 45.06 19.06 -2.79
CA PRO A 310 44.45 18.18 -3.78
C PRO A 310 42.93 18.42 -3.86
N THR A 311 42.40 18.51 -5.08
CA THR A 311 40.95 18.55 -5.32
C THR A 311 40.33 17.16 -5.18
N ILE A 312 39.04 17.07 -4.88
CA ILE A 312 38.31 15.78 -4.89
C ILE A 312 38.31 15.15 -6.30
N LEU A 313 38.40 15.94 -7.38
CA LEU A 313 38.46 15.42 -8.74
C LEU A 313 39.78 14.69 -9.03
N ASN A 314 40.92 15.26 -8.63
CA ASN A 314 42.23 14.59 -8.71
C ASN A 314 42.28 13.35 -7.79
N SER A 315 41.56 13.41 -6.67
CA SER A 315 41.47 12.30 -5.71
C SER A 315 40.66 11.12 -6.25
N LEU A 316 39.76 11.36 -7.21
CA LEU A 316 38.95 10.33 -7.88
C LEU A 316 39.47 9.96 -9.28
N GLU A 317 40.61 10.51 -9.72
CA GLU A 317 41.10 10.38 -11.10
C GLU A 317 41.37 8.91 -11.51
N THR A 318 41.77 8.09 -10.55
CA THR A 318 42.07 6.65 -10.63
C THR A 318 40.85 5.78 -10.94
N LEU A 319 39.64 6.28 -10.69
CA LEU A 319 38.42 5.50 -10.85
C LEU A 319 38.01 5.36 -12.32
N ALA A 320 37.50 4.19 -12.69
CA ALA A 320 36.98 3.93 -14.03
C ALA A 320 35.75 4.81 -14.35
N PRO A 321 35.47 5.13 -15.63
CA PRO A 321 34.32 5.95 -16.03
C PRO A 321 32.99 5.53 -15.40
N ALA A 322 32.69 4.23 -15.39
CA ALA A 322 31.47 3.69 -14.80
C ALA A 322 31.42 3.74 -13.26
N GLN A 323 32.56 3.89 -12.58
CA GLN A 323 32.63 4.11 -11.13
C GLN A 323 32.41 5.60 -10.82
N LYS A 324 33.04 6.51 -11.58
CA LYS A 324 32.82 7.96 -11.48
C LYS A 324 31.35 8.33 -11.72
N ALA A 325 30.74 7.78 -12.76
CA ALA A 325 29.31 7.96 -13.07
C ALA A 325 28.34 7.37 -12.02
N ALA A 326 28.82 6.56 -11.07
CA ALA A 326 27.99 5.94 -10.04
C ALA A 326 27.81 6.80 -8.76
N VAL A 327 28.55 7.91 -8.62
CA VAL A 327 28.58 8.76 -7.42
C VAL A 327 28.24 10.23 -7.73
N THR A 328 27.57 10.90 -6.80
CA THR A 328 27.52 12.38 -6.77
C THR A 328 28.67 12.89 -5.89
N VAL A 329 29.34 13.96 -6.31
CA VAL A 329 30.36 14.61 -5.48
C VAL A 329 29.88 16.00 -5.07
N ALA A 330 29.91 16.25 -3.76
CA ALA A 330 29.61 17.51 -3.10
C ALA A 330 30.92 18.03 -2.48
N GLY A 331 31.70 18.76 -3.28
CA GLY A 331 32.97 19.35 -2.87
C GLY A 331 32.77 20.63 -2.08
N ARG A 332 33.82 21.05 -1.35
CA ARG A 332 33.84 22.25 -0.50
C ARG A 332 32.60 22.31 0.42
N ALA A 333 32.37 21.24 1.17
CA ALA A 333 31.22 21.03 2.05
C ALA A 333 29.84 21.11 1.33
N GLY A 334 29.79 20.87 0.02
CA GLY A 334 28.57 20.98 -0.78
C GLY A 334 28.28 22.39 -1.33
N ALA A 335 29.28 23.28 -1.30
CA ALA A 335 29.25 24.51 -2.08
C ALA A 335 29.43 24.26 -3.59
N GLU A 336 30.08 23.15 -3.95
CA GLU A 336 30.40 22.74 -5.33
C GLU A 336 29.81 21.36 -5.62
N MET A 337 28.86 21.26 -6.55
CA MET A 337 28.20 19.99 -6.89
C MET A 337 28.65 19.50 -8.26
N VAL A 338 29.20 18.28 -8.33
CA VAL A 338 29.75 17.68 -9.56
C VAL A 338 28.98 16.42 -9.96
N GLN A 339 28.77 16.28 -11.26
CA GLN A 339 28.24 15.07 -11.91
C GLN A 339 29.18 14.63 -13.03
N TYR A 340 29.29 13.32 -13.25
CA TYR A 340 30.10 12.74 -14.34
C TYR A 340 29.21 12.29 -15.51
N ASP A 341 29.77 12.17 -16.71
CA ASP A 341 29.14 11.46 -17.84
C ASP A 341 29.60 10.00 -17.94
N ALA A 342 29.07 9.28 -18.94
CA ALA A 342 29.43 7.89 -19.22
C ALA A 342 30.93 7.69 -19.53
N GLN A 343 31.63 8.75 -19.96
CA GLN A 343 33.07 8.77 -20.21
C GLN A 343 33.88 9.16 -18.96
N GLY A 344 33.22 9.38 -17.81
CA GLY A 344 33.86 9.70 -16.54
C GLY A 344 34.39 11.13 -16.47
N ARG A 345 33.93 12.04 -17.35
CA ARG A 345 34.37 13.44 -17.36
C ARG A 345 33.51 14.26 -16.39
N PRO A 346 34.11 15.04 -15.47
CA PRO A 346 33.36 15.84 -14.52
C PRO A 346 32.70 17.05 -15.18
N ALA A 347 31.56 17.46 -14.64
CA ALA A 347 30.95 18.76 -14.87
C ALA A 347 30.56 19.35 -13.50
N LEU A 348 31.05 20.55 -13.18
CA LEU A 348 30.52 21.35 -12.08
C LEU A 348 29.13 21.83 -12.50
N VAL A 349 28.09 21.33 -11.85
CA VAL A 349 26.68 21.59 -12.22
C VAL A 349 26.03 22.66 -11.34
N GLU A 350 26.63 22.98 -10.20
CA GLU A 350 26.25 24.07 -9.32
C GLU A 350 27.47 24.52 -8.49
N ARG A 351 27.58 25.84 -8.28
CA ARG A 351 28.53 26.50 -7.36
C ARG A 351 27.74 27.52 -6.55
N LEU A 352 28.01 27.63 -5.26
CA LEU A 352 27.48 28.69 -4.41
C LEU A 352 28.05 30.06 -4.81
N ALA A 353 27.29 31.14 -4.60
CA ALA A 353 27.82 32.49 -4.76
C ALA A 353 28.76 32.87 -3.59
N ALA A 354 29.95 33.36 -3.93
CA ALA A 354 30.95 33.89 -2.99
C ALA A 354 30.42 35.07 -2.15
N TRP A 355 31.22 35.57 -1.20
CA TRP A 355 30.93 36.85 -0.53
C TRP A 355 30.93 38.03 -1.52
N THR A 356 29.78 38.68 -1.67
CA THR A 356 29.61 39.97 -2.36
C THR A 356 30.29 41.11 -1.60
N PRO A 357 30.58 42.26 -2.24
CA PRO A 357 31.21 43.40 -1.56
C PRO A 357 30.41 43.92 -0.35
N ALA A 358 29.07 43.92 -0.43
CA ALA A 358 28.20 44.34 0.67
C ALA A 358 28.27 43.38 1.88
N GLU A 359 28.26 42.06 1.64
CA GLU A 359 28.44 41.07 2.71
C GLU A 359 29.83 41.17 3.36
N ARG A 360 30.88 41.47 2.58
CA ARG A 360 32.23 41.69 3.13
C ARG A 360 32.27 42.89 4.06
N ALA A 361 31.71 44.03 3.65
CA ALA A 361 31.64 45.23 4.49
C ALA A 361 30.92 44.97 5.83
N ILE A 362 29.85 44.16 5.81
CA ILE A 362 29.16 43.70 7.03
C ILE A 362 30.09 42.81 7.89
N LEU A 363 30.74 41.82 7.29
CA LEU A 363 31.66 40.93 8.00
C LEU A 363 32.82 41.68 8.65
N ASP A 364 33.40 42.67 7.96
CA ASP A 364 34.48 43.50 8.50
C ASP A 364 34.00 44.43 9.62
N ALA A 365 32.78 44.98 9.55
CA ALA A 365 32.18 45.76 10.62
C ALA A 365 31.90 44.90 11.88
N VAL A 366 31.28 43.73 11.72
CA VAL A 366 31.02 42.78 12.82
C VAL A 366 32.33 42.23 13.40
N SER A 367 33.33 41.99 12.56
CA SER A 367 34.69 41.62 12.98
C SER A 367 35.35 42.71 13.84
N LYS A 368 35.19 43.99 13.48
CA LYS A 368 35.67 45.12 14.28
C LYS A 368 35.00 45.18 15.64
N ALA A 369 33.67 45.09 15.70
CA ALA A 369 32.90 45.06 16.95
C ALA A 369 33.28 43.88 17.87
N LEU A 370 33.57 42.70 17.29
CA LEU A 370 34.11 41.56 18.02
C LEU A 370 35.50 41.86 18.60
N GLY A 371 36.40 42.43 17.80
CA GLY A 371 37.75 42.79 18.23
C GLY A 371 37.76 43.84 19.33
N GLU A 372 36.82 44.78 19.30
CA GLU A 372 36.61 45.80 20.33
C GLU A 372 36.06 45.20 21.64
N ARG A 373 35.25 44.14 21.56
CA ARG A 373 34.61 43.50 22.72
C ARG A 373 35.42 42.38 23.38
N PHE A 374 36.18 41.61 22.61
CA PHE A 374 36.91 40.41 23.08
C PHE A 374 38.43 40.47 22.85
N GLY A 375 38.93 41.61 22.34
CA GLY A 375 40.33 41.77 21.95
C GLY A 375 40.66 41.10 20.61
N THR A 376 41.91 41.23 20.20
CA THR A 376 42.43 40.66 18.95
C THR A 376 43.86 40.17 19.17
N ALA A 377 44.29 39.16 18.42
CA ALA A 377 45.69 38.73 18.36
C ALA A 377 46.18 38.74 16.90
N GLU A 378 47.49 38.79 16.70
CA GLU A 378 48.09 38.49 15.40
C GLU A 378 48.60 37.05 15.33
N ASN A 379 48.55 36.48 14.13
CA ASN A 379 49.26 35.26 13.76
C ASN A 379 49.84 35.47 12.36
N GLN A 380 51.15 35.32 12.19
CA GLN A 380 51.85 35.53 10.92
C GLN A 380 51.55 36.89 10.25
N GLY A 381 51.41 37.96 11.05
CA GLY A 381 51.08 39.31 10.55
C GLY A 381 49.62 39.49 10.12
N GLN A 382 48.70 38.64 10.59
CA GLN A 382 47.27 38.74 10.32
C GLN A 382 46.44 38.68 11.61
N THR A 383 45.56 39.65 11.81
CA THR A 383 44.53 39.63 12.88
C THR A 383 43.29 38.83 12.49
N GLY A 384 43.15 38.50 11.20
CA GLY A 384 42.04 37.76 10.62
C GLY A 384 42.19 37.69 9.10
N GLY A 385 41.22 37.10 8.41
CA GLY A 385 41.26 36.98 6.95
C GLY A 385 39.95 36.47 6.35
N ASN A 386 39.80 36.62 5.03
CA ASN A 386 38.63 36.16 4.28
C ASN A 386 39.01 35.17 3.16
N THR A 387 38.04 34.34 2.77
CA THR A 387 38.13 33.41 1.63
C THR A 387 36.90 33.61 0.74
N GLU A 388 36.69 32.77 -0.28
CA GLU A 388 35.49 32.84 -1.14
C GLU A 388 34.17 32.68 -0.34
N TYR A 389 34.19 31.91 0.76
CA TYR A 389 32.99 31.51 1.53
C TYR A 389 33.11 31.60 3.05
N SER A 390 34.29 31.91 3.60
CA SER A 390 34.50 32.07 5.04
C SER A 390 35.19 33.37 5.39
N TYR A 391 35.12 33.73 6.66
CA TYR A 391 35.81 34.85 7.30
C TYR A 391 36.33 34.36 8.64
N PHE A 392 37.50 34.79 9.11
CA PHE A 392 37.99 34.45 10.46
C PHE A 392 38.69 35.62 11.15
N ARG A 393 38.67 35.63 12.48
CA ARG A 393 39.41 36.58 13.32
C ARG A 393 40.10 35.86 14.48
N ASN A 394 41.35 36.24 14.74
CA ASN A 394 42.19 35.73 15.83
C ASN A 394 41.89 36.48 17.13
N LEU A 395 41.60 35.73 18.19
CA LEU A 395 41.32 36.20 19.54
C LEU A 395 42.58 36.08 20.44
N PRO A 396 42.65 36.77 21.59
CA PRO A 396 43.79 36.68 22.51
C PRO A 396 44.13 35.25 22.96
N ILE A 397 45.42 34.98 23.13
CA ILE A 397 45.91 33.73 23.72
C ILE A 397 45.47 33.68 25.20
N GLY A 398 45.09 32.49 25.69
CA GLY A 398 44.71 32.28 27.09
C GLY A 398 43.23 32.53 27.44
N ILE A 399 42.37 32.89 26.47
CA ILE A 399 40.92 32.97 26.73
C ILE A 399 40.32 31.62 27.11
N THR A 400 39.27 31.65 27.94
CA THR A 400 38.56 30.42 28.37
C THR A 400 37.59 29.92 27.30
N GLN A 401 37.17 28.65 27.41
CA GLN A 401 36.09 28.10 26.57
C GLN A 401 34.81 28.94 26.67
N ALA A 402 34.41 29.37 27.88
CA ALA A 402 33.25 30.23 28.08
C ALA A 402 33.40 31.61 27.40
N THR A 403 34.62 32.17 27.36
CA THR A 403 34.93 33.40 26.61
C THR A 403 34.79 33.18 25.10
N LEU A 404 35.27 32.04 24.59
CA LEU A 404 35.14 31.66 23.19
C LEU A 404 33.68 31.43 22.78
N ASP A 405 32.88 30.79 23.64
CA ASP A 405 31.45 30.55 23.41
C ASP A 405 30.65 31.85 23.46
N ALA A 406 30.99 32.78 24.36
CA ALA A 406 30.42 34.12 24.39
C ALA A 406 30.78 34.93 23.12
N ALA A 407 31.99 34.77 22.59
CA ALA A 407 32.41 35.39 21.33
C ALA A 407 31.65 34.82 20.12
N ILE A 408 31.39 33.50 20.07
CA ILE A 408 30.53 32.86 19.06
C ILE A 408 29.10 33.39 19.14
N ALA A 409 28.52 33.43 20.33
CA ALA A 409 27.13 33.85 20.55
C ALA A 409 26.91 35.32 20.16
N PHE A 410 27.85 36.20 20.54
CA PHE A 410 27.86 37.60 20.10
C PHE A 410 27.92 37.71 18.57
N LEU A 411 28.84 36.98 17.92
CA LEU A 411 28.96 36.98 16.46
C LEU A 411 27.66 36.57 15.76
N GLY A 412 27.00 35.51 16.25
CA GLY A 412 25.73 35.05 15.71
C GLY A 412 24.61 36.09 15.83
N GLN A 413 24.59 36.86 16.92
CA GLN A 413 23.64 37.94 17.14
C GLN A 413 23.94 39.15 16.22
N GLU A 414 25.18 39.62 16.18
CA GLU A 414 25.59 40.76 15.34
C GLU A 414 25.38 40.50 13.84
N LEU A 415 25.67 39.28 13.36
CA LEU A 415 25.41 38.89 11.98
C LEU A 415 23.91 38.88 11.67
N ALA A 416 23.07 38.38 12.59
CA ALA A 416 21.62 38.40 12.41
C ALA A 416 21.05 39.82 12.40
N GLN A 417 21.53 40.70 13.28
CA GLN A 417 21.14 42.12 13.31
C GLN A 417 21.63 42.89 12.07
N SER A 418 22.82 42.55 11.56
CA SER A 418 23.40 43.13 10.34
C SER A 418 22.86 42.53 9.03
N GLY A 419 21.77 41.76 9.07
CA GLY A 419 21.09 41.23 7.88
C GLY A 419 21.69 39.96 7.26
N LEU A 420 22.62 39.28 7.95
CA LEU A 420 23.21 38.00 7.55
C LEU A 420 22.87 36.84 8.53
N PRO A 421 21.59 36.58 8.83
CA PRO A 421 21.20 35.49 9.75
C PRO A 421 21.51 34.10 9.16
N GLY A 422 21.77 33.13 10.04
CA GLY A 422 21.94 31.73 9.66
C GLY A 422 23.30 31.37 9.04
N LEU A 423 24.30 32.25 9.15
CA LEU A 423 25.69 31.91 8.85
C LEU A 423 26.28 30.97 9.92
N HIS A 424 27.10 30.01 9.50
CA HIS A 424 27.73 29.04 10.39
C HIS A 424 28.94 29.65 11.10
N VAL A 425 28.83 29.91 12.41
CA VAL A 425 29.90 30.47 13.26
C VAL A 425 30.51 29.38 14.15
N THR A 426 31.83 29.26 14.17
CA THR A 426 32.57 28.37 15.07
C THR A 426 33.80 29.04 15.67
N GLY A 427 33.97 28.94 16.99
CA GLY A 427 35.22 29.19 17.67
C GLY A 427 36.10 27.94 17.73
N ARG A 428 37.42 28.11 17.65
CA ARG A 428 38.41 27.02 17.68
C ARG A 428 39.66 27.46 18.42
N PHE A 429 40.10 26.66 19.38
CA PHE A 429 41.48 26.70 19.86
C PHE A 429 42.44 26.17 18.79
N ALA A 430 43.63 26.75 18.71
CA ALA A 430 44.66 26.34 17.77
C ALA A 430 45.22 24.95 18.12
N GLN A 431 45.95 24.33 17.18
CA GLN A 431 46.56 23.01 17.42
C GLN A 431 47.70 23.01 18.45
N ARG A 432 48.30 24.18 18.68
CA ARG A 432 49.29 24.41 19.75
C ARG A 432 48.76 25.51 20.69
N PRO A 433 49.01 25.46 22.00
CA PRO A 433 48.50 26.43 22.95
C PRO A 433 49.18 27.82 22.88
N ASP A 434 50.32 27.94 22.18
CA ASP A 434 51.03 29.20 21.94
C ASP A 434 50.49 29.98 20.72
N LEU A 435 49.57 29.39 19.94
CA LEU A 435 48.92 30.04 18.81
C LEU A 435 47.54 30.58 19.22
N PRO A 436 47.12 31.75 18.73
CA PRO A 436 45.84 32.34 19.14
C PRO A 436 44.65 31.48 18.72
N PRO A 437 43.64 31.32 19.59
CA PRO A 437 42.33 30.80 19.19
C PRO A 437 41.68 31.76 18.17
N TYR A 438 40.77 31.26 17.36
CA TYR A 438 40.07 32.05 16.36
C TYR A 438 38.58 31.73 16.31
N VAL A 439 37.79 32.68 15.84
CA VAL A 439 36.42 32.45 15.39
C VAL A 439 36.36 32.51 13.87
N GLN A 440 35.53 31.66 13.28
CA GLN A 440 35.32 31.55 11.84
C GLN A 440 33.81 31.62 11.54
N ILE A 441 33.45 32.43 10.56
CA ILE A 441 32.11 32.61 9.98
C ILE A 441 32.12 31.93 8.60
N SER A 442 31.03 31.30 8.18
CA SER A 442 30.98 30.58 6.90
C SER A 442 29.60 30.59 6.24
N LYS A 443 29.56 30.75 4.90
CA LYS A 443 28.39 30.42 4.06
C LYS A 443 28.20 28.91 3.85
N ILE A 444 29.20 28.12 4.24
CA ILE A 444 29.36 26.71 3.88
C ILE A 444 29.62 25.85 5.13
N ASP A 445 28.87 24.76 5.22
CA ASP A 445 29.02 23.69 6.20
C ASP A 445 28.52 22.39 5.56
N LYS A 446 28.78 21.23 6.18
CA LYS A 446 28.30 19.96 5.64
C LYS A 446 26.78 19.77 5.81
N GLN A 447 26.12 20.56 6.67
CA GLN A 447 24.66 20.53 6.81
C GLN A 447 23.98 20.97 5.51
N ARG A 448 24.44 22.07 4.90
CA ARG A 448 24.02 22.56 3.58
C ARG A 448 24.19 21.52 2.47
N GLY A 449 25.33 20.81 2.47
CA GLY A 449 25.61 19.74 1.53
C GLY A 449 24.61 18.58 1.65
N MET A 450 24.34 18.14 2.89
CA MET A 450 23.32 17.13 3.19
C MET A 450 21.91 17.57 2.80
N ASP A 451 21.50 18.78 3.16
CA ASP A 451 20.19 19.35 2.78
C ASP A 451 20.00 19.35 1.26
N THR A 452 21.03 19.73 0.50
CA THR A 452 21.01 19.75 -0.97
C THR A 452 20.88 18.34 -1.56
N LEU A 453 21.65 17.37 -1.04
CA LEU A 453 21.59 15.96 -1.45
C LEU A 453 20.26 15.29 -1.10
N ALA A 454 19.66 15.65 0.04
CA ALA A 454 18.41 15.07 0.53
C ALA A 454 17.16 15.66 -0.13
N THR A 455 17.17 16.95 -0.52
CA THR A 455 15.99 17.65 -1.06
C THR A 455 15.85 17.59 -2.58
N GLN A 456 16.96 17.56 -3.34
CA GLN A 456 16.95 17.72 -4.81
C GLN A 456 17.31 16.41 -5.54
N ARG A 457 16.98 15.27 -4.92
CA ARG A 457 17.41 13.93 -5.31
C ARG A 457 17.15 13.63 -6.79
N SER A 458 15.90 13.66 -7.24
CA SER A 458 15.47 13.36 -8.60
C SER A 458 15.98 14.39 -9.61
N ALA A 459 16.18 15.65 -9.21
CA ALA A 459 16.79 16.64 -10.11
C ALA A 459 18.21 16.20 -10.53
N TYR A 460 19.01 15.72 -9.57
CA TYR A 460 20.32 15.14 -9.86
C TYR A 460 20.27 13.73 -10.48
N GLU A 461 19.34 12.84 -10.09
CA GLU A 461 19.22 11.51 -10.72
C GLU A 461 18.87 11.65 -12.22
N ARG A 462 17.96 12.57 -12.59
CA ARG A 462 17.64 12.88 -13.98
C ARG A 462 18.78 13.58 -14.73
N LEU A 463 19.56 14.41 -14.04
CA LEU A 463 20.75 15.03 -14.64
C LEU A 463 21.84 14.01 -14.93
N ALA A 464 22.03 13.03 -14.04
CA ALA A 464 22.95 11.91 -14.26
C ALA A 464 22.48 11.02 -15.43
N ASP A 465 21.18 10.70 -15.52
CA ASP A 465 20.60 10.03 -16.70
C ASP A 465 20.89 10.81 -18.00
N LEU A 466 20.70 12.14 -17.99
CA LEU A 466 21.00 13.01 -19.13
C LEU A 466 22.51 13.09 -19.46
N ARG A 467 23.40 13.12 -18.46
CA ARG A 467 24.86 13.07 -18.67
C ARG A 467 25.29 11.73 -19.26
N ALA A 468 24.71 10.62 -18.81
CA ALA A 468 24.95 9.29 -19.38
C ALA A 468 24.47 9.20 -20.84
N LEU A 469 23.40 9.93 -21.20
CA LEU A 469 22.90 10.10 -22.57
C LEU A 469 23.61 11.21 -23.37
N GLY A 470 24.75 11.73 -22.88
CA GLY A 470 25.62 12.62 -23.64
C GLY A 470 25.40 14.13 -23.48
N LEU A 471 24.60 14.59 -22.51
CA LEU A 471 24.41 16.02 -22.24
C LEU A 471 25.77 16.72 -21.99
N PRO A 472 26.19 17.73 -22.78
CA PRO A 472 27.50 18.35 -22.63
C PRO A 472 27.61 19.14 -21.31
N ALA A 473 28.82 19.20 -20.74
CA ALA A 473 29.08 19.82 -19.42
C ALA A 473 28.55 21.27 -19.34
N ARG A 474 28.78 22.08 -20.39
CA ARG A 474 28.31 23.48 -20.50
C ARG A 474 26.78 23.62 -20.42
N ALA A 475 26.01 22.57 -20.73
CA ALA A 475 24.55 22.57 -20.64
C ALA A 475 24.03 22.00 -19.31
N ALA A 476 24.86 21.32 -18.51
CA ALA A 476 24.42 20.56 -17.35
C ALA A 476 23.85 21.44 -16.21
N ALA A 477 24.50 22.57 -15.91
CA ALA A 477 23.98 23.54 -14.93
C ALA A 477 22.63 24.15 -15.36
N LYS A 478 22.48 24.46 -16.67
CA LYS A 478 21.20 24.95 -17.23
C LYS A 478 20.12 23.88 -17.17
N ALA A 479 20.42 22.63 -17.51
CA ALA A 479 19.48 21.52 -17.38
C ALA A 479 19.06 21.31 -15.91
N LEU A 480 20.00 21.36 -14.96
CA LEU A 480 19.73 21.26 -13.53
C LEU A 480 18.76 22.36 -13.05
N SER A 481 18.95 23.62 -13.48
CA SER A 481 18.07 24.73 -13.08
C SER A 481 16.64 24.60 -13.59
N TRP A 482 16.38 23.83 -14.66
CA TRP A 482 15.04 23.42 -15.07
C TRP A 482 14.54 22.21 -14.27
N LEU A 483 15.37 21.19 -14.04
CA LEU A 483 15.00 19.98 -13.29
C LEU A 483 14.63 20.28 -11.83
N LYS A 484 15.29 21.24 -11.18
CA LYS A 484 14.95 21.71 -9.82
C LYS A 484 13.57 22.38 -9.70
N LYS A 485 12.94 22.80 -10.81
CA LYS A 485 11.58 23.38 -10.82
C LYS A 485 10.48 22.31 -10.70
N ILE A 486 10.82 21.03 -10.83
CA ILE A 486 9.86 19.92 -10.74
C ILE A 486 9.78 19.49 -9.25
N PRO A 487 8.62 19.64 -8.57
CA PRO A 487 8.53 19.39 -7.13
C PRO A 487 8.88 17.95 -6.73
N GLU A 488 9.59 17.82 -5.62
CA GLU A 488 10.08 16.55 -5.06
C GLU A 488 9.85 16.47 -3.55
N ALA A 489 9.71 15.25 -3.02
CA ALA A 489 9.72 14.99 -1.59
C ALA A 489 11.16 14.73 -1.11
N ARG A 490 11.60 15.47 -0.08
CA ARG A 490 12.87 15.24 0.63
C ARG A 490 13.00 13.76 1.04
N ILE A 491 14.19 13.20 0.90
CA ILE A 491 14.50 11.86 1.41
C ILE A 491 14.30 11.85 2.93
N PRO A 492 13.47 10.96 3.51
CA PRO A 492 13.32 10.84 4.95
C PRO A 492 14.66 10.49 5.60
N ALA A 493 15.00 11.14 6.72
CA ALA A 493 16.28 10.94 7.40
C ALA A 493 16.53 9.46 7.76
N ALA A 494 15.52 8.75 8.26
CA ALA A 494 15.56 7.30 8.54
C ALA A 494 15.88 6.41 7.31
N ARG A 495 15.91 6.96 6.09
CA ARG A 495 16.37 6.29 4.86
C ARG A 495 17.71 6.83 4.35
N THR A 496 18.46 7.55 5.17
CA THR A 496 19.80 8.06 4.89
C THR A 496 20.82 7.36 5.77
N LEU A 497 21.95 6.97 5.16
CA LEU A 497 23.17 6.58 5.86
C LEU A 497 24.16 7.74 5.76
N VAL A 498 24.80 8.09 6.87
CA VAL A 498 25.90 9.06 6.96
C VAL A 498 27.12 8.35 7.53
N VAL A 499 28.26 8.44 6.86
CA VAL A 499 29.54 7.85 7.30
C VAL A 499 30.63 8.92 7.27
N GLY A 500 31.44 8.96 8.31
CA GLY A 500 32.47 9.98 8.50
C GLY A 500 33.52 9.59 9.53
N ASP A 501 34.59 10.36 9.66
CA ASP A 501 35.69 10.07 10.57
C ASP A 501 35.39 10.64 11.98
N GLN A 502 35.10 11.94 12.08
CA GLN A 502 35.10 12.68 13.34
C GLN A 502 33.76 13.37 13.65
N PHE A 503 32.96 12.69 14.49
CA PHE A 503 31.71 13.22 15.04
C PHE A 503 31.86 13.69 16.50
N PHE A 504 33.05 14.15 16.92
CA PHE A 504 33.36 14.45 18.33
C PHE A 504 34.29 15.64 18.55
N GLY A 505 34.00 16.46 19.58
CA GLY A 505 34.82 17.59 20.03
C GLY A 505 34.84 18.79 19.07
N GLY A 506 35.64 19.81 19.38
CA GLY A 506 35.74 21.07 18.61
C GLY A 506 36.30 20.98 17.17
N ARG A 507 36.35 19.78 16.58
CA ARG A 507 36.66 19.52 15.17
C ARG A 507 35.58 18.65 14.50
N SER A 508 34.36 18.62 15.03
CA SER A 508 33.24 17.78 14.58
C SER A 508 32.62 18.20 13.24
N ALA A 509 33.41 18.38 12.18
CA ALA A 509 32.92 18.83 10.86
C ALA A 509 31.81 17.92 10.30
N ASP A 510 31.81 16.64 10.69
CA ASP A 510 30.85 15.63 10.24
C ASP A 510 29.58 15.59 11.11
N ALA A 511 29.59 16.16 12.31
CA ALA A 511 28.38 16.31 13.12
C ALA A 511 27.32 17.17 12.42
N GLU A 512 27.72 18.11 11.56
CA GLU A 512 26.79 18.89 10.73
C GLU A 512 26.08 18.00 9.68
N MET A 513 26.69 16.89 9.22
CA MET A 513 25.99 15.91 8.39
C MET A 513 24.90 15.16 9.17
N ALA A 514 25.15 14.86 10.44
CA ALA A 514 24.19 14.19 11.32
C ALA A 514 23.02 15.13 11.68
N LYS A 515 23.31 16.38 12.06
CA LYS A 515 22.32 17.42 12.38
C LYS A 515 21.36 17.71 11.23
N ALA A 516 21.82 17.64 9.98
CA ALA A 516 21.00 17.82 8.78
C ALA A 516 19.98 16.68 8.53
N ALA A 517 20.15 15.54 9.20
CA ALA A 517 19.34 14.34 9.01
C ALA A 517 19.01 13.66 10.35
N PRO A 518 18.26 14.31 11.26
CA PRO A 518 17.88 13.73 12.54
C PRO A 518 17.11 12.43 12.35
N GLY A 519 17.57 11.34 12.99
CA GLY A 519 17.07 9.98 12.78
C GLY A 519 17.69 9.21 11.60
N ALA A 520 18.66 9.76 10.88
CA ALA A 520 19.50 8.98 9.94
C ALA A 520 20.36 7.97 10.67
N LEU A 521 20.81 6.92 9.98
CA LEU A 521 21.84 6.02 10.50
C LEU A 521 23.19 6.71 10.34
N VAL A 522 23.84 7.07 11.45
CA VAL A 522 25.14 7.76 11.43
C VAL A 522 26.23 6.82 11.93
N VAL A 523 27.33 6.71 11.20
CA VAL A 523 28.45 5.81 11.53
C VAL A 523 29.78 6.55 11.55
N SER A 524 30.42 6.53 12.73
CA SER A 524 31.75 7.08 12.98
C SER A 524 32.82 6.00 12.76
N VAL A 525 33.54 6.06 11.63
CA VAL A 525 34.66 5.13 11.34
C VAL A 525 36.02 5.62 11.86
N GLY A 526 36.16 6.91 12.21
CA GLY A 526 37.35 7.44 12.90
C GLY A 526 37.42 7.12 14.40
N GLY A 527 36.43 6.41 14.95
CA GLY A 527 36.47 5.86 16.30
C GLY A 527 35.98 6.78 17.42
N LYS A 528 35.37 7.95 17.14
CA LYS A 528 34.84 8.87 18.16
C LYS A 528 33.54 9.58 17.73
N ALA A 529 32.52 9.54 18.58
CA ALA A 529 31.22 10.15 18.35
C ALA A 529 30.62 10.78 19.62
N ASP A 530 29.93 11.90 19.46
CA ASP A 530 29.21 12.61 20.52
C ASP A 530 27.90 11.89 20.89
N PRO A 531 27.67 11.54 22.17
CA PRO A 531 26.48 10.80 22.61
C PRO A 531 25.17 11.60 22.49
N ARG A 532 25.24 12.91 22.25
CA ARG A 532 24.06 13.78 22.11
C ARG A 532 23.40 13.64 20.73
N LEU A 533 24.15 13.23 19.71
CA LEU A 533 23.67 12.97 18.36
C LEU A 533 22.79 11.71 18.33
N GLU A 534 21.71 11.76 17.56
CA GLU A 534 20.74 10.67 17.48
C GLU A 534 21.21 9.55 16.53
N ASN A 535 20.92 8.29 16.89
CA ASN A 535 21.12 7.11 16.04
C ASN A 535 22.55 6.98 15.45
N ILE A 536 23.55 7.41 16.24
CA ILE A 536 24.98 7.39 15.91
C ILE A 536 25.70 6.21 16.54
N PHE A 537 26.56 5.54 15.77
CA PHE A 537 27.33 4.39 16.22
C PHE A 537 28.80 4.57 15.87
N VAL A 538 29.69 4.30 16.82
CA VAL A 538 31.13 4.18 16.53
C VAL A 538 31.38 2.77 16.00
N TRP A 539 32.00 2.66 14.82
CA TRP A 539 32.24 1.36 14.17
C TRP A 539 33.48 0.66 14.78
N PRO A 540 33.48 -0.69 14.91
CA PRO A 540 34.64 -1.42 15.41
C PRO A 540 35.82 -1.40 14.42
N SER A 541 35.54 -1.58 13.12
CA SER A 541 36.53 -1.47 12.05
C SER A 541 36.74 0.00 11.67
N ARG A 542 37.99 0.48 11.64
CA ARG A 542 38.30 1.91 11.47
C ARG A 542 38.46 2.33 10.01
N ALA A 543 38.25 3.62 9.77
CA ALA A 543 38.50 4.33 8.51
C ALA A 543 37.97 3.56 7.28
N HIS A 544 38.78 3.47 6.22
CA HIS A 544 38.51 2.73 4.98
C HIS A 544 37.89 1.34 5.22
N ALA A 545 38.42 0.54 6.15
CA ALA A 545 37.91 -0.81 6.41
C ALA A 545 36.46 -0.82 6.93
N GLY A 546 36.11 0.14 7.81
CA GLY A 546 34.73 0.34 8.27
C GLY A 546 33.79 0.76 7.13
N SER A 547 34.22 1.71 6.30
CA SER A 547 33.46 2.15 5.12
C SER A 547 33.23 1.01 4.11
N MET A 548 34.24 0.15 3.91
CA MET A 548 34.16 -1.00 3.00
C MET A 548 33.20 -2.09 3.50
N GLU A 549 33.11 -2.34 4.82
CA GLU A 549 32.07 -3.23 5.38
C GLU A 549 30.65 -2.69 5.08
N LEU A 550 30.42 -1.40 5.30
CA LEU A 550 29.13 -0.73 5.09
C LEU A 550 28.73 -0.71 3.61
N LEU A 551 29.66 -0.35 2.72
CA LEU A 551 29.46 -0.42 1.26
C LEU A 551 29.19 -1.85 0.80
N GLY A 552 29.95 -2.82 1.31
CA GLY A 552 29.76 -4.24 1.04
C GLY A 552 28.37 -4.74 1.43
N ALA A 553 27.88 -4.40 2.62
CA ALA A 553 26.52 -4.74 3.05
C ALA A 553 25.44 -4.10 2.16
N MET A 554 25.60 -2.82 1.79
CA MET A 554 24.69 -2.16 0.84
C MET A 554 24.76 -2.76 -0.57
N ALA A 555 25.91 -3.30 -1.01
CA ALA A 555 26.07 -3.97 -2.29
C ALA A 555 25.42 -5.37 -2.32
N ARG A 556 25.48 -6.16 -1.22
CA ARG A 556 24.96 -7.54 -1.13
C ARG A 556 23.56 -7.67 -1.73
N LYS A 557 23.36 -8.60 -2.66
CA LYS A 557 22.01 -8.98 -3.10
C LYS A 557 21.33 -9.71 -1.94
N SER A 558 20.35 -9.04 -1.32
CA SER A 558 19.51 -9.67 -0.30
C SER A 558 18.55 -10.63 -1.00
N ASP A 559 18.94 -11.91 -1.05
CA ASP A 559 18.21 -12.97 -1.77
C ASP A 559 16.76 -13.09 -1.29
N GLY A 560 16.52 -12.85 0.00
CA GLY A 560 15.22 -12.42 0.55
C GLY A 560 14.04 -13.36 0.29
N GLY A 561 14.30 -14.60 -0.11
CA GLY A 561 13.30 -15.58 -0.58
C GLY A 561 12.69 -15.29 -1.96
N PHE A 562 13.20 -14.32 -2.74
CA PHE A 562 12.55 -13.91 -3.99
C PHE A 562 13.00 -14.72 -5.20
N ASN A 563 12.25 -15.79 -5.52
CA ASN A 563 12.50 -16.59 -6.72
C ASN A 563 11.93 -15.90 -7.97
N LYS A 564 12.71 -15.00 -8.58
CA LYS A 564 12.33 -14.26 -9.80
C LYS A 564 11.81 -15.16 -10.92
N LYS A 565 12.43 -16.32 -11.16
CA LYS A 565 12.01 -17.26 -12.23
C LYS A 565 10.60 -17.78 -11.97
N ALA A 566 10.35 -18.24 -10.75
CA ALA A 566 9.06 -18.78 -10.35
C ALA A 566 7.97 -17.69 -10.26
N VAL A 567 8.29 -16.49 -9.80
CA VAL A 567 7.32 -15.37 -9.76
C VAL A 567 6.94 -14.90 -11.16
N VAL A 568 7.89 -14.79 -12.10
CA VAL A 568 7.59 -14.47 -13.51
C VAL A 568 6.79 -15.59 -14.17
N GLY A 569 7.18 -16.85 -13.96
CA GLY A 569 6.44 -18.02 -14.45
C GLY A 569 5.00 -18.06 -13.94
N LEU A 570 4.80 -17.88 -12.63
CA LEU A 570 3.49 -17.80 -11.99
C LEU A 570 2.65 -16.67 -12.60
N PHE A 571 3.23 -15.49 -12.76
CA PHE A 571 2.50 -14.33 -13.29
C PHE A 571 2.05 -14.58 -14.74
N LEU A 572 2.93 -15.07 -15.61
CA LEU A 572 2.60 -15.40 -17.00
C LEU A 572 1.55 -16.52 -17.11
N GLY A 573 1.76 -17.64 -16.39
CA GLY A 573 0.81 -18.76 -16.39
C GLY A 573 -0.56 -18.38 -15.83
N ARG A 574 -0.59 -17.56 -14.76
CA ARG A 574 -1.81 -16.98 -14.20
C ARG A 574 -2.50 -16.04 -15.20
N SER A 575 -1.77 -15.18 -15.89
CA SER A 575 -2.36 -14.28 -16.91
C SER A 575 -3.01 -15.06 -18.05
N LEU A 576 -2.35 -16.11 -18.55
CA LEU A 576 -2.91 -17.00 -19.58
C LEU A 576 -4.14 -17.77 -19.06
N SER A 577 -4.07 -18.33 -17.84
CA SER A 577 -5.21 -19.03 -17.22
C SER A 577 -6.39 -18.09 -16.98
N ILE A 578 -6.15 -16.83 -16.59
CA ILE A 578 -7.18 -15.80 -16.46
C ILE A 578 -7.79 -15.47 -17.82
N ALA A 579 -6.98 -15.26 -18.87
CA ALA A 579 -7.49 -14.99 -20.22
C ALA A 579 -8.40 -16.13 -20.73
N SER A 580 -7.96 -17.39 -20.56
CA SER A 580 -8.76 -18.57 -20.87
C SER A 580 -10.04 -18.66 -20.02
N PHE A 581 -9.99 -18.29 -18.74
CA PHE A 581 -11.14 -18.26 -17.84
C PHE A 581 -12.15 -17.14 -18.19
N ILE A 582 -11.68 -15.99 -18.68
CA ILE A 582 -12.55 -14.91 -19.19
C ILE A 582 -13.29 -15.41 -20.44
N LEU A 583 -12.56 -15.99 -21.40
CA LEU A 583 -13.14 -16.51 -22.65
C LEU A 583 -14.18 -17.61 -22.39
N THR A 584 -13.83 -18.62 -21.58
CA THR A 584 -14.75 -19.70 -21.20
C THR A 584 -15.89 -19.25 -20.29
N GLY A 585 -15.67 -18.25 -19.43
CA GLY A 585 -16.70 -17.65 -18.58
C GLY A 585 -17.76 -16.86 -19.34
N ILE A 586 -17.37 -16.17 -20.42
CA ILE A 586 -18.34 -15.51 -21.34
C ILE A 586 -19.07 -16.57 -22.19
N ALA A 587 -18.41 -17.66 -22.59
CA ALA A 587 -19.00 -18.70 -23.42
C ALA A 587 -19.96 -19.64 -22.67
N TYR A 588 -19.67 -19.97 -21.40
CA TYR A 588 -20.41 -20.99 -20.64
C TYR A 588 -21.93 -20.80 -20.59
N PRO A 589 -22.50 -19.59 -20.34
CA PRO A 589 -23.95 -19.40 -20.32
C PRO A 589 -24.60 -19.67 -21.68
N PHE A 590 -23.89 -19.45 -22.79
CA PHE A 590 -24.39 -19.69 -24.14
C PHE A 590 -24.26 -21.16 -24.60
N ILE A 591 -23.56 -22.00 -23.82
CA ILE A 591 -23.62 -23.47 -23.94
C ILE A 591 -24.72 -24.01 -23.02
N ALA A 592 -24.64 -23.68 -21.73
CA ALA A 592 -25.46 -24.30 -20.71
C ALA A 592 -26.91 -23.78 -20.69
N GLY A 593 -27.13 -22.49 -20.94
CA GLY A 593 -28.47 -21.88 -21.01
C GLY A 593 -29.37 -22.57 -22.06
N PRO A 594 -28.91 -22.74 -23.31
CA PRO A 594 -29.63 -23.53 -24.32
C PRO A 594 -29.72 -25.03 -24.00
N ALA A 595 -28.66 -25.65 -23.46
CA ALA A 595 -28.61 -27.10 -23.24
C ALA A 595 -29.53 -27.62 -22.12
N VAL A 596 -29.92 -26.78 -21.15
CA VAL A 596 -30.85 -27.18 -20.06
C VAL A 596 -32.06 -26.25 -19.86
N GLY A 597 -32.14 -25.16 -20.63
CA GLY A 597 -33.11 -24.08 -20.41
C GLY A 597 -32.68 -23.11 -19.30
N TRP A 598 -33.01 -21.83 -19.45
CA TRP A 598 -32.52 -20.77 -18.56
C TRP A 598 -32.91 -20.96 -17.09
N ALA A 599 -34.12 -21.42 -16.76
CA ALA A 599 -34.49 -21.71 -15.37
C ALA A 599 -33.55 -22.77 -14.74
N THR A 600 -33.37 -23.90 -15.42
CA THR A 600 -32.50 -25.02 -14.99
C THR A 600 -31.02 -24.64 -14.95
N PHE A 601 -30.55 -23.77 -15.85
CA PHE A 601 -29.21 -23.19 -15.80
C PHE A 601 -28.97 -22.41 -14.50
N GLY A 602 -29.98 -21.72 -13.99
CA GLY A 602 -29.94 -21.06 -12.68
C GLY A 602 -29.80 -22.06 -11.52
N THR A 603 -30.48 -23.21 -11.58
CA THR A 603 -30.28 -24.31 -10.62
C THR A 603 -28.86 -24.90 -10.75
N LEU A 604 -28.37 -25.15 -11.96
CA LEU A 604 -27.01 -25.63 -12.21
C LEU A 604 -25.93 -24.70 -11.59
N MET A 605 -26.11 -23.39 -11.76
CA MET A 605 -25.26 -22.35 -11.14
C MET A 605 -25.42 -22.27 -9.62
N ALA A 606 -26.60 -22.60 -9.08
CA ALA A 606 -26.81 -22.72 -7.64
C ALA A 606 -26.12 -23.94 -7.03
N LEU A 607 -26.03 -25.07 -7.75
CA LEU A 607 -25.49 -26.32 -7.23
C LEU A 607 -23.96 -26.44 -7.39
N GLY A 608 -23.38 -25.93 -8.48
CA GLY A 608 -21.93 -25.98 -8.73
C GLY A 608 -21.02 -25.54 -7.55
N PRO A 609 -21.27 -24.39 -6.90
CA PRO A 609 -20.47 -23.89 -5.77
C PRO A 609 -20.43 -24.81 -4.54
N LEU A 610 -21.36 -25.77 -4.42
CA LEU A 610 -21.48 -26.63 -3.24
C LEU A 610 -20.30 -27.63 -3.15
N ALA A 611 -19.70 -28.01 -4.28
CA ALA A 611 -18.51 -28.86 -4.32
C ALA A 611 -17.32 -28.26 -3.55
N ALA A 612 -17.08 -26.96 -3.73
CA ALA A 612 -15.97 -26.25 -3.11
C ALA A 612 -16.09 -26.18 -1.56
N ILE A 613 -17.29 -26.37 -1.01
CA ILE A 613 -17.53 -26.41 0.44
C ILE A 613 -16.93 -27.69 1.06
N ALA A 614 -16.97 -28.82 0.35
CA ALA A 614 -16.49 -30.10 0.84
C ALA A 614 -14.96 -30.28 0.68
N THR A 615 -14.37 -29.71 -0.37
CA THR A 615 -13.00 -30.08 -0.80
C THR A 615 -11.87 -29.26 -0.20
N GLY A 616 -12.14 -28.08 0.36
CA GLY A 616 -11.11 -27.17 0.90
C GLY A 616 -10.08 -27.83 1.84
N PRO A 617 -10.49 -28.68 2.82
CA PRO A 617 -9.55 -29.38 3.70
C PRO A 617 -8.65 -30.40 2.99
N LEU A 618 -9.15 -31.05 1.93
CA LEU A 618 -8.38 -32.02 1.13
C LEU A 618 -7.31 -31.29 0.30
N ASN A 619 -7.66 -30.15 -0.28
CA ASN A 619 -6.77 -29.34 -1.10
C ASN A 619 -5.55 -28.82 -0.31
N GLY A 620 -5.73 -28.45 0.97
CA GLY A 620 -4.62 -28.11 1.87
C GLY A 620 -3.71 -29.32 2.13
N ALA A 621 -4.28 -30.48 2.48
CA ALA A 621 -3.52 -31.69 2.77
C ALA A 621 -2.73 -32.26 1.56
N LEU A 622 -3.12 -31.90 0.33
CA LEU A 622 -2.36 -32.18 -0.89
C LEU A 622 -1.23 -31.16 -1.10
N ALA A 623 -1.48 -29.87 -0.89
CA ALA A 623 -0.47 -28.80 -0.97
C ALA A 623 0.68 -29.02 0.03
N ASP A 624 0.37 -29.49 1.25
CA ASP A 624 1.37 -29.78 2.29
C ASP A 624 2.32 -30.95 1.92
N LYS A 625 1.92 -31.83 0.99
CA LYS A 625 2.71 -33.02 0.59
C LYS A 625 3.54 -32.83 -0.67
N PHE A 626 3.13 -31.93 -1.56
CA PHE A 626 3.77 -31.73 -2.86
C PHE A 626 4.69 -30.51 -2.90
N SER A 627 5.62 -30.50 -3.87
CA SER A 627 6.39 -29.31 -4.20
C SER A 627 5.54 -28.29 -4.94
N ALA A 628 5.99 -27.03 -4.97
CA ALA A 628 5.32 -25.98 -5.76
C ALA A 628 5.17 -26.39 -7.23
N ARG A 629 6.22 -26.98 -7.82
CA ARG A 629 6.19 -27.52 -9.19
C ARG A 629 5.11 -28.59 -9.36
N THR A 630 5.13 -29.67 -8.56
CA THR A 630 4.18 -30.77 -8.72
C THR A 630 2.75 -30.30 -8.51
N SER A 631 2.51 -29.50 -7.46
CA SER A 631 1.17 -29.04 -7.09
C SER A 631 0.57 -28.06 -8.11
N MET A 632 1.33 -27.05 -8.55
CA MET A 632 0.83 -26.09 -9.55
C MET A 632 0.68 -26.72 -10.94
N THR A 633 1.63 -27.59 -11.35
CA THR A 633 1.54 -28.28 -12.65
C THR A 633 0.35 -29.22 -12.69
N LEU A 634 0.09 -29.99 -11.62
CA LEU A 634 -1.07 -30.89 -11.53
C LEU A 634 -2.39 -30.10 -11.60
N ASN A 635 -2.51 -28.97 -10.91
CA ASN A 635 -3.70 -28.12 -10.99
C ASN A 635 -3.95 -27.56 -12.40
N MET A 636 -2.89 -27.26 -13.16
CA MET A 636 -3.02 -26.78 -14.55
C MET A 636 -3.34 -27.93 -15.52
N ALA A 637 -2.84 -29.15 -15.29
CA ALA A 637 -3.22 -30.33 -16.05
C ALA A 637 -4.69 -30.72 -15.81
N ILE A 638 -5.15 -30.67 -14.55
CA ILE A 638 -6.57 -30.86 -14.20
C ILE A 638 -7.44 -29.81 -14.89
N ARG A 639 -7.01 -28.53 -14.93
CA ARG A 639 -7.72 -27.47 -15.69
C ARG A 639 -7.80 -27.75 -17.18
N ALA A 640 -6.75 -28.30 -17.81
CA ALA A 640 -6.79 -28.69 -19.21
C ALA A 640 -7.84 -29.80 -19.47
N ILE A 641 -7.84 -30.84 -18.63
CA ILE A 641 -8.80 -31.95 -18.71
C ILE A 641 -10.25 -31.44 -18.51
N LEU A 642 -10.48 -30.58 -17.51
CA LEU A 642 -11.81 -30.03 -17.25
C LEU A 642 -12.27 -29.03 -18.32
N ALA A 643 -11.34 -28.35 -19.01
CA ALA A 643 -11.67 -27.55 -20.18
C ALA A 643 -12.10 -28.42 -21.37
N LEU A 644 -11.59 -29.65 -21.51
CA LEU A 644 -12.05 -30.62 -22.52
C LEU A 644 -13.43 -31.24 -22.21
N ALA A 645 -13.90 -31.20 -20.96
CA ALA A 645 -15.13 -31.87 -20.55
C ALA A 645 -16.37 -31.39 -21.32
N LEU A 646 -16.56 -30.08 -21.48
CA LEU A 646 -17.70 -29.53 -22.24
C LEU A 646 -17.62 -29.86 -23.75
N PRO A 647 -16.47 -29.67 -24.44
CA PRO A 647 -16.27 -30.18 -25.80
C PRO A 647 -16.57 -31.67 -25.95
N ALA A 648 -16.10 -32.52 -25.04
CA ALA A 648 -16.38 -33.95 -25.08
C ALA A 648 -17.87 -34.26 -24.90
N PHE A 649 -18.55 -33.63 -23.92
CA PHE A 649 -20.00 -33.84 -23.72
C PHE A 649 -20.83 -33.33 -24.90
N SER A 650 -20.41 -32.26 -25.56
CA SER A 650 -21.03 -31.77 -26.79
C SER A 650 -20.79 -32.72 -27.97
N TYR A 651 -19.58 -33.26 -28.12
CA TYR A 651 -19.22 -34.19 -29.20
C TYR A 651 -19.95 -35.53 -29.10
N PHE A 652 -20.06 -36.09 -27.89
CA PHE A 652 -20.78 -37.34 -27.65
C PHE A 652 -22.31 -37.17 -27.50
N GLY A 653 -22.86 -35.96 -27.70
CA GLY A 653 -24.30 -35.70 -27.57
C GLY A 653 -24.88 -35.82 -26.15
N ILE A 654 -24.03 -35.98 -25.13
CA ILE A 654 -24.42 -36.18 -23.72
C ILE A 654 -24.45 -34.87 -22.90
N LEU A 655 -24.50 -33.71 -23.57
CA LEU A 655 -24.54 -32.40 -22.93
C LEU A 655 -25.92 -32.15 -22.30
N ASN A 656 -26.03 -32.38 -20.98
CA ASN A 656 -27.28 -32.28 -20.23
C ASN A 656 -27.02 -31.77 -18.81
N PHE A 657 -28.07 -31.66 -17.99
CA PHE A 657 -27.97 -31.15 -16.62
C PHE A 657 -26.98 -31.92 -15.74
N TRP A 658 -26.94 -33.25 -15.83
CA TRP A 658 -26.08 -34.07 -14.97
C TRP A 658 -24.61 -34.01 -15.38
N THR A 659 -24.31 -34.02 -16.69
CA THR A 659 -22.93 -33.88 -17.18
C THR A 659 -22.39 -32.47 -16.95
N LEU A 660 -23.21 -31.43 -17.16
CA LEU A 660 -22.87 -30.05 -16.81
C LEU A 660 -22.70 -29.85 -15.29
N LEU A 661 -23.52 -30.49 -14.46
CA LEU A 661 -23.38 -30.44 -13.00
C LEU A 661 -22.07 -31.10 -12.55
N LEU A 662 -21.72 -32.26 -13.11
CA LEU A 662 -20.44 -32.93 -12.85
C LEU A 662 -19.24 -32.05 -13.24
N ALA A 663 -19.28 -31.40 -14.42
CA ALA A 663 -18.25 -30.44 -14.84
C ALA A 663 -18.14 -29.24 -13.89
N SER A 664 -19.28 -28.70 -13.45
CA SER A 664 -19.35 -27.54 -12.55
C SER A 664 -18.79 -27.88 -11.16
N ILE A 665 -19.13 -29.07 -10.63
CA ILE A 665 -18.58 -29.64 -9.39
C ILE A 665 -17.05 -29.78 -9.48
N ALA A 666 -16.55 -30.41 -10.55
CA ALA A 666 -15.12 -30.64 -10.72
C ALA A 666 -14.32 -29.35 -10.97
N ASN A 667 -14.88 -28.40 -11.73
CA ASN A 667 -14.27 -27.08 -11.93
C ASN A 667 -14.25 -26.26 -10.63
N GLY A 668 -15.32 -26.31 -9.83
CA GLY A 668 -15.36 -25.70 -8.49
C GLY A 668 -14.28 -26.26 -7.55
N TRP A 669 -14.04 -27.58 -7.60
CA TRP A 669 -12.93 -28.21 -6.90
C TRP A 669 -11.55 -27.73 -7.40
N ALA A 670 -11.30 -27.75 -8.72
CA ALA A 670 -10.02 -27.35 -9.30
C ALA A 670 -9.71 -25.86 -9.09
N LEU A 671 -10.74 -24.99 -9.10
CA LEU A 671 -10.63 -23.58 -8.74
C LEU A 671 -10.22 -23.40 -7.27
N SER A 672 -10.86 -24.14 -6.35
CA SER A 672 -10.49 -24.18 -4.94
C SER A 672 -9.03 -24.65 -4.75
N ALA A 673 -8.64 -25.74 -5.41
CA ALA A 673 -7.27 -26.27 -5.32
C ALA A 673 -6.22 -25.28 -5.85
N SER A 674 -6.54 -24.57 -6.94
CA SER A 674 -5.70 -23.51 -7.48
C SER A 674 -5.49 -22.38 -6.47
N MET A 675 -6.58 -21.82 -5.91
CA MET A 675 -6.48 -20.70 -4.97
C MET A 675 -5.75 -21.09 -3.67
N THR A 676 -5.98 -22.30 -3.15
CA THR A 676 -5.27 -22.80 -1.96
C THR A 676 -3.76 -22.94 -2.22
N THR A 677 -3.36 -23.49 -3.36
CA THR A 677 -1.94 -23.73 -3.69
C THR A 677 -1.20 -22.45 -4.08
N GLU A 678 -1.83 -21.56 -4.86
CA GLU A 678 -1.30 -20.21 -5.10
C GLU A 678 -1.08 -19.46 -3.77
N GLY A 679 -2.08 -19.44 -2.89
CA GLY A 679 -1.99 -18.77 -1.60
C GLY A 679 -0.88 -19.30 -0.70
N ALA A 680 -0.64 -20.62 -0.71
CA ALA A 680 0.43 -21.26 0.03
C ALA A 680 1.82 -20.91 -0.52
N TYR A 681 2.04 -21.06 -1.84
CA TYR A 681 3.37 -20.90 -2.43
C TYR A 681 3.74 -19.45 -2.75
N VAL A 682 2.80 -18.54 -3.06
CA VAL A 682 3.12 -17.11 -3.36
C VAL A 682 3.96 -16.48 -2.24
N ARG A 683 3.64 -16.77 -0.97
CA ARG A 683 4.43 -16.28 0.17
C ARG A 683 5.88 -16.79 0.17
N ARG A 684 6.11 -18.04 -0.23
CA ARG A 684 7.44 -18.65 -0.34
C ARG A 684 8.21 -18.14 -1.56
N LEU A 685 7.54 -17.93 -2.69
CA LEU A 685 8.17 -17.50 -3.95
C LEU A 685 8.49 -16.00 -3.97
N ALA A 686 7.66 -15.18 -3.32
CA ALA A 686 7.81 -13.72 -3.27
C ALA A 686 8.71 -13.24 -2.11
N GLY A 687 8.89 -14.04 -1.07
CA GLY A 687 9.72 -13.69 0.09
C GLY A 687 9.36 -12.33 0.67
N LYS A 688 10.37 -11.46 0.88
CA LYS A 688 10.18 -10.08 1.38
C LYS A 688 9.30 -9.20 0.47
N HIS A 689 9.08 -9.58 -0.78
CA HIS A 689 8.23 -8.86 -1.73
C HIS A 689 6.77 -9.39 -1.77
N GLN A 690 6.34 -10.23 -0.81
CA GLN A 690 4.98 -10.80 -0.74
C GLN A 690 3.88 -9.76 -1.03
N ASN A 691 3.89 -8.62 -0.33
CA ASN A 691 2.85 -7.60 -0.47
C ASN A 691 2.79 -7.02 -1.89
N SER A 692 3.94 -6.81 -2.53
CA SER A 692 4.02 -6.27 -3.89
C SER A 692 3.57 -7.30 -4.94
N VAL A 693 3.98 -8.56 -4.80
CA VAL A 693 3.53 -9.66 -5.68
C VAL A 693 2.04 -9.91 -5.50
N GLN A 694 1.52 -9.87 -4.26
CA GLN A 694 0.09 -10.06 -3.97
C GLN A 694 -0.77 -8.91 -4.52
N ALA A 695 -0.28 -7.67 -4.50
CA ALA A 695 -0.93 -6.52 -5.15
C ALA A 695 -0.91 -6.63 -6.69
N LEU A 696 0.19 -7.07 -7.28
CA LEU A 696 0.29 -7.35 -8.72
C LEU A 696 -0.70 -8.45 -9.14
N VAL A 697 -0.77 -9.53 -8.35
CA VAL A 697 -1.64 -10.71 -8.56
C VAL A 697 -3.13 -10.41 -8.45
N SER A 698 -3.53 -9.43 -7.62
CA SER A 698 -4.93 -9.00 -7.51
C SER A 698 -5.34 -8.02 -8.61
N ILE A 699 -4.48 -7.07 -8.98
CA ILE A 699 -4.72 -6.11 -10.07
C ILE A 699 -4.80 -6.83 -11.43
N ASN A 700 -3.97 -7.86 -11.66
CA ASN A 700 -3.87 -8.57 -12.94
C ASN A 700 -5.24 -9.07 -13.48
N PHE A 701 -6.05 -9.70 -12.63
CA PHE A 701 -7.38 -10.20 -13.04
C PHE A 701 -8.30 -9.07 -13.52
N VAL A 702 -8.28 -7.93 -12.83
CA VAL A 702 -9.12 -6.78 -13.17
C VAL A 702 -8.62 -6.13 -14.47
N VAL A 703 -7.30 -5.96 -14.63
CA VAL A 703 -6.70 -5.42 -15.87
C VAL A 703 -7.02 -6.31 -17.08
N LEU A 704 -6.86 -7.63 -16.97
CA LEU A 704 -7.16 -8.56 -18.06
C LEU A 704 -8.64 -8.59 -18.42
N GLN A 705 -9.55 -8.49 -17.45
CA GLN A 705 -11.00 -8.35 -17.72
C GLN A 705 -11.33 -7.10 -18.54
N VAL A 706 -10.68 -5.96 -18.25
CA VAL A 706 -10.91 -4.72 -19.02
C VAL A 706 -10.25 -4.80 -20.40
N LEU A 707 -9.00 -5.26 -20.49
CA LEU A 707 -8.30 -5.40 -21.77
C LEU A 707 -9.06 -6.34 -22.72
N LEU A 708 -9.39 -7.55 -22.26
CA LEU A 708 -10.02 -8.58 -23.09
C LEU A 708 -11.52 -8.32 -23.29
N GLY A 709 -12.27 -8.02 -22.24
CA GLY A 709 -13.72 -7.83 -22.30
C GLY A 709 -14.16 -6.49 -22.89
N LEU A 710 -13.48 -5.39 -22.52
CA LEU A 710 -13.92 -4.03 -22.84
C LEU A 710 -13.23 -3.41 -24.06
N LEU A 711 -11.91 -3.60 -24.20
CA LEU A 711 -11.09 -2.90 -25.20
C LEU A 711 -10.85 -3.75 -26.46
N ILE A 712 -10.47 -5.03 -26.30
CA ILE A 712 -10.31 -5.99 -27.40
C ILE A 712 -11.67 -6.58 -27.81
N GLY A 713 -12.65 -6.61 -26.90
CA GLY A 713 -13.99 -7.10 -27.17
C GLY A 713 -14.03 -8.60 -27.46
N VAL A 714 -13.21 -9.41 -26.77
CA VAL A 714 -12.94 -10.84 -27.04
C VAL A 714 -14.20 -11.73 -27.14
N GLY A 715 -15.33 -11.26 -26.61
CA GLY A 715 -16.63 -11.89 -26.78
C GLY A 715 -17.11 -11.97 -28.24
N SER A 716 -16.62 -11.11 -29.14
CA SER A 716 -16.89 -11.21 -30.58
C SER A 716 -16.41 -12.54 -31.17
N LEU A 717 -15.28 -13.08 -30.68
CA LEU A 717 -14.77 -14.39 -31.08
C LEU A 717 -15.74 -15.53 -30.70
N ILE A 718 -16.49 -15.34 -29.61
CA ILE A 718 -17.49 -16.30 -29.09
C ILE A 718 -18.81 -16.19 -29.88
N ASP A 719 -19.05 -15.07 -30.55
CA ASP A 719 -20.16 -14.90 -31.48
C ASP A 719 -19.83 -15.32 -32.92
N SER A 720 -18.56 -15.24 -33.34
CA SER A 720 -18.10 -15.71 -34.66
C SER A 720 -17.77 -17.21 -34.71
N TRP A 721 -17.60 -17.86 -33.57
CA TRP A 721 -17.27 -19.28 -33.47
C TRP A 721 -18.37 -20.07 -32.73
N ASN A 722 -18.29 -21.40 -32.80
CA ASN A 722 -19.05 -22.24 -31.87
C ASN A 722 -18.64 -21.90 -30.41
N PRO A 723 -19.58 -21.65 -29.47
CA PRO A 723 -19.27 -21.37 -28.06
C PRO A 723 -18.39 -22.42 -27.37
N VAL A 724 -18.32 -23.64 -27.89
CA VAL A 724 -17.42 -24.72 -27.43
C VAL A 724 -15.94 -24.46 -27.79
N THR A 725 -15.64 -23.72 -28.86
CA THR A 725 -14.27 -23.41 -29.30
C THR A 725 -13.41 -22.72 -28.21
N PRO A 726 -13.93 -21.71 -27.46
CA PRO A 726 -13.34 -21.22 -26.21
C PRO A 726 -12.81 -22.26 -25.23
N PHE A 727 -13.49 -23.39 -25.08
CA PHE A 727 -13.11 -24.46 -24.16
C PHE A 727 -11.96 -25.31 -24.74
N LEU A 728 -11.96 -25.58 -26.04
CA LEU A 728 -10.83 -26.20 -26.74
C LEU A 728 -9.57 -25.33 -26.67
N ILE A 729 -9.70 -24.02 -26.89
CA ILE A 729 -8.59 -23.05 -26.74
C ILE A 729 -8.06 -23.06 -25.31
N SER A 730 -8.96 -23.00 -24.31
CA SER A 730 -8.58 -23.09 -22.90
C SER A 730 -7.82 -24.38 -22.58
N ALA A 731 -8.27 -25.53 -23.09
CA ALA A 731 -7.61 -26.81 -22.90
C ALA A 731 -6.20 -26.82 -23.52
N ALA A 732 -6.07 -26.40 -24.79
CA ALA A 732 -4.79 -26.35 -25.49
C ALA A 732 -3.79 -25.40 -24.81
N VAL A 733 -4.23 -24.21 -24.40
CA VAL A 733 -3.37 -23.24 -23.68
C VAL A 733 -2.93 -23.81 -22.33
N HIS A 734 -3.81 -24.47 -21.57
CA HIS A 734 -3.42 -25.09 -20.30
C HIS A 734 -2.45 -26.27 -20.50
N ALA A 735 -2.73 -27.16 -21.47
CA ALA A 735 -1.92 -28.36 -21.72
C ALA A 735 -0.55 -28.08 -22.33
N PHE A 736 -0.48 -27.26 -23.39
CA PHE A 736 0.73 -27.08 -24.19
C PHE A 736 1.56 -25.84 -23.81
N ILE A 737 0.99 -24.88 -23.07
CA ILE A 737 1.69 -23.65 -22.67
C ILE A 737 1.84 -23.56 -21.14
N ILE A 738 0.73 -23.59 -20.39
CA ILE A 738 0.77 -23.31 -18.95
C ILE A 738 1.39 -24.48 -18.17
N VAL A 739 1.07 -25.74 -18.49
CA VAL A 739 1.67 -26.93 -17.83
C VAL A 739 3.20 -26.95 -17.99
N PRO A 740 3.79 -26.85 -19.22
CA PRO A 740 5.23 -26.73 -19.39
C PRO A 740 5.83 -25.51 -18.68
N LEU A 741 5.15 -24.35 -18.74
CA LEU A 741 5.61 -23.13 -18.07
C LEU A 741 5.69 -23.30 -16.55
N MET A 742 4.66 -23.89 -15.90
CA MET A 742 4.71 -24.20 -14.46
C MET A 742 5.83 -25.20 -14.15
N PHE A 743 5.96 -26.25 -14.94
CA PHE A 743 6.98 -27.29 -14.72
C PHE A 743 8.41 -26.73 -14.79
N LEU A 744 8.69 -25.88 -15.78
CA LEU A 744 10.02 -25.31 -16.04
C LEU A 744 10.37 -24.13 -15.10
N THR A 745 9.39 -23.41 -14.56
CA THR A 745 9.63 -22.21 -13.73
C THR A 745 9.56 -22.44 -12.23
N MET A 746 8.75 -23.40 -11.75
CA MET A 746 8.55 -23.62 -10.31
C MET A 746 9.69 -24.44 -9.66
N PRO A 747 10.00 -24.16 -8.38
CA PRO A 747 10.95 -24.97 -7.61
C PRO A 747 10.38 -26.35 -7.30
N ALA A 748 11.26 -27.36 -7.32
CA ALA A 748 10.94 -28.75 -6.94
C ALA A 748 10.99 -28.96 -5.42
N ASP A 749 11.44 -27.97 -4.65
CA ASP A 749 11.68 -28.08 -3.22
C ASP A 749 10.37 -28.34 -2.47
N LYS A 750 10.31 -29.46 -1.75
CA LYS A 750 9.23 -29.76 -0.81
C LYS A 750 9.12 -28.61 0.22
N PRO A 751 7.93 -28.33 0.78
CA PRO A 751 7.83 -27.42 1.92
C PRO A 751 8.65 -27.98 3.08
N ALA A 752 9.32 -27.11 3.84
CA ALA A 752 9.86 -27.50 5.14
C ALA A 752 8.68 -27.93 6.04
N PRO A 753 8.81 -29.02 6.83
CA PRO A 753 7.71 -29.49 7.67
C PRO A 753 7.32 -28.38 8.65
N ALA A 754 6.01 -28.12 8.76
CA ALA A 754 5.51 -27.11 9.67
C ALA A 754 5.91 -27.46 11.11
N ALA A 755 6.61 -26.54 11.79
CA ALA A 755 6.99 -26.73 13.18
C ALA A 755 5.75 -27.01 14.04
N GLN A 756 5.84 -28.06 14.87
CA GLN A 756 4.78 -28.53 15.77
C GLN A 756 3.50 -29.05 15.08
N GLY A 757 3.62 -30.14 14.33
CA GLY A 757 2.47 -30.92 13.86
C GLY A 757 2.82 -32.38 13.55
N ALA A 758 2.48 -33.31 14.45
CA ALA A 758 2.73 -34.74 14.26
C ALA A 758 2.10 -35.30 12.96
N PRO A 759 2.74 -36.25 12.27
CA PRO A 759 2.28 -36.75 10.98
C PRO A 759 0.84 -37.30 11.05
N ARG A 760 0.04 -36.93 10.04
CA ARG A 760 -1.35 -37.38 9.91
C ARG A 760 -1.40 -38.64 9.04
N THR A 761 -1.46 -39.80 9.70
CA THR A 761 -1.65 -41.11 9.05
C THR A 761 -3.04 -41.23 8.41
N LEU A 762 -3.19 -42.22 7.52
CA LEU A 762 -4.45 -42.51 6.83
C LEU A 762 -5.59 -42.79 7.84
N ASP A 763 -5.28 -43.53 8.90
CA ASP A 763 -6.21 -43.89 9.98
C ASP A 763 -6.70 -42.65 10.73
N ARG A 764 -5.82 -41.66 10.92
CA ARG A 764 -6.18 -40.39 11.57
C ARG A 764 -7.13 -39.57 10.70
N THR A 765 -7.01 -39.66 9.36
CA THR A 765 -8.00 -39.08 8.43
C THR A 765 -9.30 -39.90 8.35
N LEU A 766 -9.25 -41.23 8.40
CA LEU A 766 -10.44 -42.09 8.42
C LEU A 766 -11.24 -41.94 9.73
N ALA A 767 -10.55 -41.86 10.88
CA ALA A 767 -11.15 -41.57 12.18
C ALA A 767 -11.76 -40.17 12.21
N ALA A 768 -11.10 -39.16 11.61
CA ALA A 768 -11.67 -37.82 11.47
C ALA A 768 -12.91 -37.81 10.56
N ALA A 769 -12.91 -38.56 9.46
CA ALA A 769 -14.07 -38.71 8.58
C ALA A 769 -15.24 -39.42 9.28
N LYS A 770 -15.00 -40.56 9.95
CA LYS A 770 -15.99 -41.29 10.75
C LYS A 770 -16.57 -40.42 11.88
N GLY A 771 -15.72 -39.63 12.54
CA GLY A 771 -16.12 -38.65 13.55
C GLY A 771 -16.93 -37.47 12.97
N PHE A 772 -16.61 -37.02 11.76
CA PHE A 772 -17.35 -35.98 11.05
C PHE A 772 -18.76 -36.46 10.64
N VAL A 773 -18.85 -37.65 10.03
CA VAL A 773 -20.14 -38.28 9.66
C VAL A 773 -21.01 -38.49 10.90
N ARG A 774 -20.47 -39.09 11.98
CA ARG A 774 -21.21 -39.27 13.24
C ARG A 774 -21.68 -37.94 13.86
N ARG A 775 -20.96 -36.84 13.64
CA ARG A 775 -21.30 -35.50 14.16
C ARG A 775 -22.35 -34.75 13.33
N TYR A 776 -22.42 -34.99 12.02
CA TYR A 776 -23.27 -34.23 11.08
C TYR A 776 -24.27 -35.09 10.32
N TRP A 777 -24.55 -36.33 10.75
CA TRP A 777 -25.43 -37.25 10.03
C TRP A 777 -26.84 -36.68 9.78
N LYS A 778 -27.38 -35.87 10.70
CA LYS A 778 -28.70 -35.23 10.55
C LYS A 778 -28.68 -34.15 9.46
N GLU A 779 -27.61 -33.37 9.40
CA GLU A 779 -27.40 -32.37 8.36
C GLU A 779 -27.10 -33.02 6.99
N MET A 780 -26.38 -34.14 6.97
CA MET A 780 -26.17 -34.95 5.77
C MET A 780 -27.49 -35.56 5.27
N LEU A 781 -28.33 -36.11 6.17
CA LEU A 781 -29.65 -36.64 5.82
C LEU A 781 -30.58 -35.54 5.28
N LEU A 782 -30.61 -34.37 5.92
CA LEU A 782 -31.38 -33.21 5.45
C LEU A 782 -30.90 -32.76 4.05
N THR A 783 -29.59 -32.78 3.82
CA THR A 783 -28.99 -32.43 2.52
C THR A 783 -29.33 -33.48 1.46
N ALA A 784 -29.26 -34.78 1.79
CA ALA A 784 -29.63 -35.86 0.91
C ALA A 784 -31.14 -35.83 0.55
N ALA A 785 -32.01 -35.59 1.52
CA ALA A 785 -33.44 -35.40 1.30
C ALA A 785 -33.73 -34.17 0.43
N ALA A 786 -33.02 -33.06 0.64
CA ALA A 786 -33.14 -31.88 -0.21
C ALA A 786 -32.69 -32.14 -1.65
N VAL A 787 -31.60 -32.90 -1.86
CA VAL A 787 -31.17 -33.34 -3.20
C VAL A 787 -32.19 -34.30 -3.83
N ALA A 788 -32.70 -35.26 -3.07
CA ALA A 788 -33.75 -36.18 -3.51
C ALA A 788 -35.10 -35.48 -3.80
N SER A 789 -35.33 -34.27 -3.27
CA SER A 789 -36.51 -33.46 -3.61
C SER A 789 -36.40 -32.75 -4.96
N TYR A 790 -35.19 -32.60 -5.53
CA TYR A 790 -34.99 -31.83 -6.75
C TYR A 790 -35.75 -32.37 -7.99
N PRO A 791 -35.83 -33.69 -8.24
CA PRO A 791 -36.64 -34.23 -9.34
C PRO A 791 -38.15 -33.94 -9.25
N PHE A 792 -38.65 -33.52 -8.08
CA PHE A 792 -40.07 -33.26 -7.83
C PHE A 792 -40.39 -31.75 -7.71
N ILE A 793 -39.46 -30.96 -7.15
CA ILE A 793 -39.64 -29.52 -6.88
C ILE A 793 -38.95 -28.66 -7.95
N HIS A 794 -38.02 -29.22 -8.73
CA HIS A 794 -37.22 -28.55 -9.77
C HIS A 794 -36.47 -27.27 -9.32
N SER A 795 -36.32 -27.07 -8.01
CA SER A 795 -35.68 -25.89 -7.42
C SER A 795 -34.42 -26.25 -6.65
N ALA A 796 -33.37 -25.42 -6.77
CA ALA A 796 -32.19 -25.51 -5.91
C ALA A 796 -32.42 -25.00 -4.48
N LEU A 797 -33.54 -24.33 -4.19
CA LEU A 797 -33.78 -23.67 -2.91
C LEU A 797 -33.79 -24.61 -1.70
N PRO A 798 -34.44 -25.80 -1.71
CA PRO A 798 -34.34 -26.76 -0.61
C PRO A 798 -32.89 -27.16 -0.31
N ILE A 799 -32.09 -27.37 -1.35
CA ILE A 799 -30.67 -27.77 -1.25
C ILE A 799 -29.85 -26.62 -0.63
N ALA A 800 -30.00 -25.40 -1.14
CA ALA A 800 -29.35 -24.22 -0.59
C ALA A 800 -29.71 -23.99 0.90
N VAL A 801 -30.98 -24.19 1.28
CA VAL A 801 -31.46 -24.08 2.67
C VAL A 801 -30.92 -25.20 3.56
N ALA A 802 -30.80 -26.44 3.07
CA ALA A 802 -30.19 -27.55 3.79
C ALA A 802 -28.70 -27.29 4.06
N PHE A 803 -27.93 -26.90 3.03
CA PHE A 803 -26.53 -26.52 3.19
C PHE A 803 -26.36 -25.29 4.11
N PHE A 804 -27.25 -24.30 4.03
CA PHE A 804 -27.21 -23.15 4.94
C PHE A 804 -27.43 -23.60 6.39
N THR A 805 -28.41 -24.46 6.63
CA THR A 805 -28.67 -25.05 7.95
C THR A 805 -27.45 -25.83 8.47
N TRP A 806 -26.77 -26.59 7.62
CA TRP A 806 -25.54 -27.30 7.97
C TRP A 806 -24.39 -26.35 8.35
N VAL A 807 -24.09 -25.36 7.50
CA VAL A 807 -23.05 -24.35 7.75
C VAL A 807 -23.34 -23.58 9.04
N LEU A 808 -24.60 -23.17 9.27
CA LEU A 808 -25.04 -22.49 10.50
C LEU A 808 -24.89 -23.33 11.78
N ARG A 809 -24.95 -24.67 11.68
CA ARG A 809 -24.83 -25.60 12.82
C ARG A 809 -23.40 -26.05 13.09
N SER A 810 -22.48 -25.85 12.14
CA SER A 810 -21.07 -26.24 12.26
C SER A 810 -20.38 -25.60 13.48
N GLY A 811 -19.45 -26.33 14.11
CA GLY A 811 -18.75 -25.88 15.31
C GLY A 811 -18.00 -24.56 15.12
N THR A 812 -17.33 -24.39 13.97
CA THR A 812 -16.58 -23.17 13.63
C THR A 812 -17.49 -21.94 13.48
N VAL A 813 -18.72 -22.11 12.98
CA VAL A 813 -19.69 -21.02 12.84
C VAL A 813 -20.36 -20.68 14.17
N LYS A 814 -20.56 -21.67 15.07
CA LYS A 814 -20.96 -21.42 16.46
C LYS A 814 -19.90 -20.59 17.20
N ALA A 815 -18.63 -20.96 17.08
CA ALA A 815 -17.51 -20.22 17.66
C ALA A 815 -17.36 -18.79 17.08
N LEU A 816 -17.54 -18.62 15.76
CA LEU A 816 -17.59 -17.28 15.13
C LEU A 816 -18.71 -16.39 15.66
N ARG A 817 -19.85 -16.97 16.04
CA ARG A 817 -20.98 -16.23 16.65
C ARG A 817 -20.74 -15.90 18.13
N ALA A 818 -20.05 -16.78 18.85
CA ALA A 818 -19.58 -16.52 20.21
C ALA A 818 -18.42 -15.50 20.23
N GLY A 819 -17.70 -15.35 19.11
CA GLY A 819 -16.61 -14.40 18.93
C GLY A 819 -15.24 -14.98 19.29
N ASP A 820 -15.11 -16.29 19.38
CA ASP A 820 -13.96 -17.00 19.98
C ASP A 820 -12.66 -16.87 19.16
N TYR A 821 -12.75 -16.43 17.90
CA TYR A 821 -11.61 -16.27 16.99
C TYR A 821 -11.23 -14.80 16.76
N ARG A 822 -11.77 -13.86 17.54
CA ARG A 822 -11.50 -12.42 17.39
C ARG A 822 -10.26 -11.98 18.16
N GLU A 823 -9.50 -11.07 17.57
CA GLU A 823 -8.46 -10.32 18.27
C GLU A 823 -9.15 -9.27 19.17
N VAL A 824 -8.87 -9.26 20.48
CA VAL A 824 -9.54 -8.36 21.43
C VAL A 824 -8.90 -6.98 21.35
N SER A 825 -9.66 -5.97 20.92
CA SER A 825 -9.18 -4.59 20.76
C SER A 825 -8.99 -3.89 22.12
N PRO A 826 -8.17 -2.82 22.21
CA PRO A 826 -8.01 -2.04 23.45
C PRO A 826 -9.35 -1.57 24.03
N ARG A 827 -10.20 -0.94 23.21
CA ARG A 827 -11.56 -0.53 23.62
C ARG A 827 -12.45 -1.69 24.09
N GLU A 828 -12.25 -2.90 23.57
CA GLU A 828 -12.99 -4.07 24.05
C GLU A 828 -12.49 -4.55 25.43
N LYS A 829 -11.25 -4.28 25.81
CA LYS A 829 -10.74 -4.49 27.18
C LYS A 829 -11.24 -3.40 28.13
N GLU A 830 -11.21 -2.13 27.70
CA GLU A 830 -11.75 -1.00 28.46
C GLU A 830 -13.23 -1.24 28.83
N VAL A 831 -14.09 -1.52 27.83
CA VAL A 831 -15.51 -1.81 28.04
C VAL A 831 -15.73 -3.05 28.91
N ALA A 832 -14.84 -4.05 28.87
CA ALA A 832 -14.92 -5.20 29.76
C ALA A 832 -14.58 -4.85 31.22
N ALA A 833 -13.57 -4.00 31.45
CA ALA A 833 -13.23 -3.50 32.79
C ALA A 833 -14.30 -2.54 33.34
N GLU A 834 -14.83 -1.63 32.51
CA GLU A 834 -15.96 -0.75 32.82
C GLU A 834 -17.21 -1.55 33.22
N LEU A 835 -17.46 -2.69 32.57
CA LEU A 835 -18.56 -3.61 32.93
C LEU A 835 -18.29 -4.41 34.21
N GLN A 836 -17.04 -4.83 34.45
CA GLN A 836 -16.66 -5.54 35.68
C GLN A 836 -16.76 -4.63 36.91
N GLY A 837 -16.38 -3.35 36.78
CA GLY A 837 -16.59 -2.33 37.81
C GLY A 837 -18.06 -1.94 38.05
N ARG A 838 -19.00 -2.45 37.25
CA ARG A 838 -20.47 -2.23 37.36
C ARG A 838 -21.26 -3.54 37.44
N GLU A 839 -20.62 -4.61 37.90
CA GLU A 839 -21.29 -5.90 38.11
C GLU A 839 -22.47 -5.75 39.10
N GLY A 840 -23.62 -6.32 38.77
CA GLY A 840 -24.88 -6.14 39.51
C GLY A 840 -25.74 -4.91 39.14
N GLN A 841 -25.23 -3.93 38.37
CA GLN A 841 -26.00 -2.72 38.01
C GLN A 841 -26.84 -2.92 36.72
N ASP A 842 -27.94 -2.18 36.53
CA ASP A 842 -28.74 -2.14 35.27
C ASP A 842 -29.25 -0.73 34.92
N ASP A 843 -28.41 0.28 35.17
CA ASP A 843 -28.66 1.65 34.73
C ASP A 843 -28.61 1.81 33.20
N ALA A 844 -28.85 3.02 32.68
CA ALA A 844 -28.78 3.28 31.24
C ALA A 844 -27.37 3.07 30.66
N GLU A 845 -26.33 3.37 31.44
CA GLU A 845 -24.93 3.33 31.01
C GLU A 845 -24.40 1.90 30.96
N THR A 846 -24.63 1.08 31.99
CA THR A 846 -24.29 -0.36 31.97
C THR A 846 -25.03 -1.09 30.85
N ARG A 847 -26.29 -0.72 30.55
CA ARG A 847 -27.02 -1.26 29.38
C ARG A 847 -26.41 -0.80 28.05
N ALA A 848 -25.91 0.43 27.95
CA ALA A 848 -25.16 0.90 26.79
C ALA A 848 -23.84 0.11 26.62
N LEU A 849 -23.05 -0.04 27.69
CA LEU A 849 -21.79 -0.80 27.69
C LEU A 849 -22.01 -2.29 27.35
N ARG A 850 -23.04 -2.94 27.92
CA ARG A 850 -23.46 -4.30 27.54
C ARG A 850 -23.81 -4.39 26.04
N SER A 851 -24.39 -3.34 25.46
CA SER A 851 -24.69 -3.27 24.03
C SER A 851 -23.43 -3.09 23.18
N GLU A 852 -22.46 -2.29 23.63
CA GLU A 852 -21.16 -2.10 22.97
C GLU A 852 -20.34 -3.39 23.00
N ALA A 853 -20.17 -4.02 24.17
CA ALA A 853 -19.48 -5.31 24.31
C ALA A 853 -20.08 -6.39 23.39
N LYS A 854 -21.42 -6.46 23.31
CA LYS A 854 -22.14 -7.36 22.39
C LYS A 854 -21.92 -6.99 20.92
N ALA A 855 -21.71 -5.71 20.61
CA ALA A 855 -21.39 -5.25 19.26
C ALA A 855 -19.97 -5.66 18.84
N TRP A 856 -18.97 -5.51 19.72
CA TRP A 856 -17.58 -5.93 19.51
C TRP A 856 -17.44 -7.45 19.42
N LYS A 857 -18.08 -8.20 20.32
CA LYS A 857 -18.05 -9.68 20.36
C LYS A 857 -18.56 -10.31 19.06
N GLY A 858 -19.64 -9.77 18.49
CA GLY A 858 -20.24 -10.29 17.25
C GLY A 858 -19.63 -9.77 15.94
N ARG A 859 -18.55 -8.95 15.95
CA ARG A 859 -18.15 -8.17 14.77
C ARG A 859 -17.62 -8.99 13.58
N GLN A 860 -16.89 -10.08 13.84
CA GLN A 860 -16.43 -11.01 12.79
C GLN A 860 -17.60 -11.64 12.02
N PHE A 861 -18.56 -12.22 12.74
CA PHE A 861 -19.71 -12.91 12.13
C PHE A 861 -20.56 -11.96 11.27
N LYS A 862 -20.76 -10.71 11.74
CA LYS A 862 -21.42 -9.67 10.94
C LYS A 862 -20.64 -9.35 9.65
N THR A 863 -19.31 -9.30 9.70
CA THR A 863 -18.47 -9.03 8.53
C THR A 863 -18.63 -10.10 7.47
N ILE A 864 -18.52 -11.37 7.87
CA ILE A 864 -18.74 -12.52 6.98
C ILE A 864 -20.15 -12.48 6.37
N LEU A 865 -21.17 -12.13 7.16
CA LEU A 865 -22.54 -11.98 6.70
C LEU A 865 -22.70 -10.83 5.68
N PHE A 866 -22.01 -9.70 5.85
CA PHE A 866 -22.00 -8.63 4.86
C PHE A 866 -21.25 -9.05 3.59
N SER A 867 -20.06 -9.65 3.69
CA SER A 867 -19.32 -10.14 2.51
C SER A 867 -20.12 -11.16 1.69
N ALA A 868 -20.84 -12.07 2.36
CA ALA A 868 -21.71 -13.04 1.71
C ALA A 868 -23.01 -12.41 1.14
N GLY A 869 -23.58 -11.42 1.84
CA GLY A 869 -24.73 -10.65 1.35
C GLY A 869 -24.41 -9.77 0.13
N GLN A 870 -23.19 -9.24 0.04
CA GLN A 870 -22.68 -8.59 -1.17
C GLN A 870 -22.62 -9.59 -2.32
N ALA A 871 -22.00 -10.75 -2.09
CA ALA A 871 -21.86 -11.81 -3.09
C ALA A 871 -23.21 -12.28 -3.68
N VAL A 872 -24.25 -12.39 -2.82
CA VAL A 872 -25.63 -12.72 -3.22
C VAL A 872 -26.20 -11.77 -4.28
N MET A 873 -25.80 -10.50 -4.26
CA MET A 873 -26.23 -9.50 -5.23
C MET A 873 -25.29 -9.43 -6.45
N THR A 874 -24.01 -9.75 -6.27
CA THR A 874 -23.00 -9.75 -7.35
C THR A 874 -23.14 -10.94 -8.29
N TYR A 875 -22.95 -12.17 -7.80
CA TYR A 875 -22.68 -13.32 -8.67
C TYR A 875 -23.90 -13.82 -9.47
N PRO A 876 -25.12 -13.86 -8.92
CA PRO A 876 -26.33 -14.15 -9.70
C PRO A 876 -26.57 -13.11 -10.80
N PHE A 877 -26.35 -11.83 -10.52
CA PHE A 877 -26.46 -10.81 -11.57
C PHE A 877 -25.40 -11.00 -12.65
N GLN A 878 -24.14 -11.14 -12.24
CA GLN A 878 -22.99 -11.24 -13.13
C GLN A 878 -23.06 -12.44 -14.09
N ASN A 879 -23.44 -13.62 -13.60
CA ASN A 879 -23.28 -14.88 -14.34
C ASN A 879 -24.62 -15.51 -14.79
N PHE A 880 -25.76 -14.89 -14.46
CA PHE A 880 -27.09 -15.33 -14.90
C PHE A 880 -27.91 -14.18 -15.52
N ALA A 881 -28.05 -13.05 -14.82
CA ALA A 881 -28.82 -11.93 -15.37
C ALA A 881 -28.14 -11.27 -16.59
N LEU A 882 -26.85 -10.91 -16.49
CA LEU A 882 -26.14 -10.26 -17.60
C LEU A 882 -26.10 -11.09 -18.90
N PRO A 883 -25.82 -12.41 -18.89
CA PRO A 883 -25.90 -13.23 -20.11
C PRO A 883 -27.31 -13.26 -20.73
N LEU A 884 -28.36 -13.36 -19.91
CA LEU A 884 -29.74 -13.37 -20.39
C LEU A 884 -30.15 -12.00 -20.96
N ILE A 885 -29.75 -10.91 -20.30
CA ILE A 885 -29.95 -9.54 -20.81
C ILE A 885 -29.18 -9.32 -22.12
N ALA A 886 -27.96 -9.84 -22.26
CA ALA A 886 -27.19 -9.75 -23.49
C ALA A 886 -27.89 -10.45 -24.66
N VAL A 887 -28.44 -11.65 -24.46
CA VAL A 887 -29.26 -12.35 -25.47
C VAL A 887 -30.54 -11.57 -25.80
N ILE A 888 -31.19 -10.96 -24.81
CA ILE A 888 -32.41 -10.17 -25.05
C ILE A 888 -32.11 -8.85 -25.80
N LEU A 889 -30.93 -8.26 -25.64
CA LEU A 889 -30.57 -6.98 -26.25
C LEU A 889 -30.06 -7.07 -27.70
N VAL A 890 -29.43 -8.18 -28.11
CA VAL A 890 -28.86 -8.34 -29.46
C VAL A 890 -29.16 -9.69 -30.14
N GLY A 891 -29.87 -10.59 -29.47
CA GLY A 891 -30.24 -11.90 -30.00
C GLY A 891 -29.08 -12.89 -30.00
N ALA A 892 -29.03 -13.75 -31.03
CA ALA A 892 -28.02 -14.79 -31.15
C ALA A 892 -26.63 -14.25 -31.56
N ALA A 893 -26.57 -13.12 -32.26
CA ALA A 893 -25.34 -12.46 -32.70
C ALA A 893 -24.93 -11.35 -31.72
N GLY A 894 -23.64 -11.22 -31.42
CA GLY A 894 -23.11 -10.16 -30.54
C GLY A 894 -23.35 -10.34 -29.03
N LYS A 895 -24.12 -11.34 -28.58
CA LYS A 895 -24.37 -11.65 -27.15
C LYS A 895 -23.07 -11.83 -26.34
N GLY A 896 -22.05 -12.45 -26.93
CA GLY A 896 -20.72 -12.63 -26.34
C GLY A 896 -19.99 -11.30 -26.21
N LEU A 897 -19.95 -10.50 -27.27
CA LEU A 897 -19.37 -9.16 -27.27
C LEU A 897 -20.04 -8.25 -26.22
N ILE A 898 -21.37 -8.24 -26.16
CA ILE A 898 -22.15 -7.45 -25.20
C ILE A 898 -21.89 -7.89 -23.75
N LEU A 899 -21.89 -9.20 -23.48
CA LEU A 899 -21.55 -9.73 -22.15
C LEU A 899 -20.11 -9.37 -21.76
N GLY A 900 -19.15 -9.48 -22.70
CA GLY A 900 -17.77 -9.04 -22.52
C GLY A 900 -17.66 -7.55 -22.18
N GLN A 901 -18.40 -6.69 -22.87
CA GLN A 901 -18.46 -5.24 -22.61
C GLN A 901 -19.09 -4.92 -21.24
N PHE A 902 -20.16 -5.60 -20.83
CA PHE A 902 -20.77 -5.41 -19.51
C PHE A 902 -19.84 -5.83 -18.36
N LEU A 903 -19.22 -7.01 -18.46
CA LEU A 903 -18.24 -7.49 -17.47
C LEU A 903 -17.00 -6.58 -17.46
N GLY A 904 -16.49 -6.21 -18.64
CA GLY A 904 -15.37 -5.29 -18.80
C GLY A 904 -15.62 -3.94 -18.15
N ALA A 905 -16.81 -3.34 -18.32
CA ALA A 905 -17.17 -2.08 -17.67
C ALA A 905 -17.23 -2.20 -16.14
N MET A 906 -17.78 -3.31 -15.61
CA MET A 906 -17.79 -3.58 -14.16
C MET A 906 -16.37 -3.71 -13.59
N TYR A 907 -15.49 -4.44 -14.28
CA TYR A 907 -14.09 -4.52 -13.86
C TYR A 907 -13.34 -3.20 -14.07
N PHE A 908 -13.75 -2.35 -15.01
CA PHE A 908 -13.11 -1.05 -15.22
C PHE A 908 -13.42 -0.05 -14.10
N GLY A 909 -14.67 0.01 -13.63
CA GLY A 909 -15.01 0.82 -12.44
C GLY A 909 -14.21 0.40 -11.21
N ASN A 910 -14.11 -0.92 -11.00
CA ASN A 910 -13.31 -1.54 -9.94
C ASN A 910 -11.81 -1.20 -10.08
N LEU A 911 -11.28 -1.17 -11.32
CA LEU A 911 -9.91 -0.81 -11.63
C LEU A 911 -9.61 0.66 -11.34
N ILE A 912 -10.49 1.58 -11.74
CA ILE A 912 -10.40 3.02 -11.43
C ILE A 912 -10.33 3.21 -9.91
N ALA A 913 -11.25 2.60 -9.16
CA ALA A 913 -11.32 2.74 -7.71
C ALA A 913 -10.12 2.14 -6.96
N ASN A 914 -9.56 1.02 -7.45
CA ASN A 914 -8.39 0.38 -6.82
C ASN A 914 -7.05 0.99 -7.26
N SER A 915 -6.98 1.68 -8.40
CA SER A 915 -5.75 2.34 -8.87
C SER A 915 -5.26 3.44 -7.90
N SER A 916 -6.17 4.10 -7.19
CA SER A 916 -5.86 5.05 -6.10
C SER A 916 -5.46 4.38 -4.78
N GLN A 917 -5.57 3.04 -4.69
CA GLN A 917 -5.26 2.24 -3.51
C GLN A 917 -4.06 1.28 -3.72
N ALA A 918 -3.55 1.18 -4.96
CA ALA A 918 -2.50 0.25 -5.36
C ALA A 918 -1.13 0.57 -4.72
N LYS A 919 -0.74 -0.23 -3.71
CA LYS A 919 0.59 -0.14 -3.08
C LYS A 919 1.64 -0.93 -3.86
N LEU A 920 2.24 -0.28 -4.86
CA LEU A 920 3.41 -0.78 -5.60
C LEU A 920 4.68 -0.01 -5.21
N PRO A 921 5.87 -0.65 -5.29
CA PRO A 921 7.14 0.04 -5.04
C PRO A 921 7.41 1.14 -6.08
N ASP A 922 8.30 2.06 -5.75
CA ASP A 922 8.78 3.08 -6.69
C ASP A 922 9.63 2.44 -7.79
N LEU A 923 9.38 2.82 -9.04
CA LEU A 923 10.09 2.35 -10.23
C LEU A 923 10.96 3.48 -10.76
N ARG A 924 12.28 3.26 -10.87
CA ARG A 924 13.18 4.17 -11.62
C ARG A 924 12.91 3.95 -13.11
N LEU A 925 12.37 4.97 -13.77
CA LEU A 925 12.36 5.05 -15.23
C LEU A 925 13.42 6.08 -15.67
N PRO A 926 14.19 5.83 -16.73
CA PRO A 926 15.16 6.80 -17.26
C PRO A 926 14.48 8.15 -17.54
N LEU A 927 15.19 9.26 -17.29
CA LEU A 927 14.76 10.65 -17.49
C LEU A 927 13.57 11.12 -16.61
N LEU A 928 12.67 10.22 -16.21
CA LEU A 928 11.55 10.51 -15.32
C LEU A 928 11.94 10.38 -13.83
N GLY A 929 12.99 9.63 -13.52
CA GLY A 929 13.46 9.36 -12.16
C GLY A 929 12.65 8.26 -11.48
N ARG A 930 12.59 8.26 -10.14
CA ARG A 930 11.76 7.31 -9.37
C ARG A 930 10.30 7.78 -9.36
N LEU A 931 9.44 7.08 -10.10
CA LEU A 931 8.00 7.28 -10.07
C LEU A 931 7.34 6.24 -9.15
N PRO A 932 6.42 6.64 -8.25
CA PRO A 932 5.64 5.69 -7.47
C PRO A 932 4.86 4.76 -8.41
N GLY A 933 5.00 3.43 -8.25
CA GLY A 933 4.36 2.46 -9.15
C GLY A 933 2.83 2.63 -9.24
N GLN A 934 2.22 3.18 -8.19
CA GLN A 934 0.83 3.63 -8.19
C GLN A 934 0.49 4.60 -9.34
N ARG A 935 1.34 5.61 -9.61
CA ARG A 935 1.10 6.59 -10.69
C ARG A 935 1.20 5.97 -12.08
N ILE A 936 2.02 4.93 -12.24
CA ILE A 936 2.12 4.18 -13.49
C ILE A 936 0.83 3.37 -13.73
N VAL A 937 0.28 2.74 -12.69
CA VAL A 937 -1.05 2.09 -12.77
C VAL A 937 -2.14 3.12 -13.10
N GLN A 938 -2.17 4.26 -12.39
CA GLN A 938 -3.16 5.32 -12.66
C GLN A 938 -3.06 5.82 -14.11
N GLY A 939 -1.86 6.12 -14.62
CA GLY A 939 -1.65 6.52 -16.01
C GLY A 939 -2.13 5.48 -17.02
N GLY A 940 -1.86 4.19 -16.78
CA GLY A 940 -2.39 3.11 -17.59
C GLY A 940 -3.92 3.04 -17.60
N VAL A 941 -4.56 3.23 -16.44
CA VAL A 941 -6.03 3.23 -16.32
C VAL A 941 -6.67 4.46 -16.98
N LEU A 942 -6.00 5.63 -16.95
CA LEU A 942 -6.43 6.81 -17.72
C LEU A 942 -6.31 6.58 -19.23
N ALA A 943 -5.22 5.96 -19.70
CA ALA A 943 -5.07 5.58 -21.11
C ALA A 943 -6.14 4.56 -21.56
N MET A 944 -6.50 3.60 -20.69
CA MET A 944 -7.60 2.67 -20.93
C MET A 944 -8.97 3.38 -20.96
N ALA A 945 -9.15 4.47 -20.21
CA ALA A 945 -10.36 5.30 -20.27
C ALA A 945 -10.49 6.02 -21.62
N ALA A 946 -9.40 6.65 -22.06
CA ALA A 946 -9.32 7.31 -23.37
C ALA A 946 -9.59 6.33 -24.50
N ALA A 947 -8.89 5.18 -24.50
CA ALA A 947 -9.05 4.14 -25.51
C ALA A 947 -10.49 3.61 -25.59
N TRP A 948 -11.14 3.35 -24.44
CA TRP A 948 -12.49 2.79 -24.42
C TRP A 948 -13.55 3.74 -25.01
N LEU A 949 -13.48 5.05 -24.70
CA LEU A 949 -14.39 5.99 -25.38
C LEU A 949 -14.03 6.14 -26.87
N TYR A 950 -12.74 6.24 -27.20
CA TYR A 950 -12.27 6.45 -28.57
C TYR A 950 -12.56 5.27 -29.53
N THR A 951 -12.64 4.04 -29.04
CA THR A 951 -12.93 2.86 -29.88
C THR A 951 -14.33 2.28 -29.68
N GLY A 952 -14.91 2.36 -28.48
CA GLY A 952 -16.08 1.55 -28.10
C GLY A 952 -17.38 2.31 -27.87
N LEU A 953 -17.34 3.53 -27.34
CA LEU A 953 -18.55 4.28 -26.93
C LEU A 953 -18.82 5.53 -27.76
N VAL A 954 -17.78 6.27 -28.19
CA VAL A 954 -17.90 7.41 -29.13
C VAL A 954 -16.73 7.33 -30.13
N PRO A 955 -16.80 6.40 -31.11
CA PRO A 955 -15.68 6.10 -32.00
C PRO A 955 -15.07 7.35 -32.67
N GLY A 956 -13.74 7.46 -32.61
CA GLY A 956 -12.99 8.57 -33.22
C GLY A 956 -13.02 9.91 -32.44
N SER A 957 -13.84 10.05 -31.40
CA SER A 957 -13.98 11.34 -30.69
C SER A 957 -12.86 11.58 -29.67
N LEU A 958 -11.88 12.41 -30.05
CA LEU A 958 -10.82 12.89 -29.15
C LEU A 958 -11.37 13.70 -27.97
N LEU A 959 -12.45 14.47 -28.17
CA LEU A 959 -13.12 15.22 -27.10
C LEU A 959 -13.76 14.27 -26.07
N ALA A 960 -14.41 13.19 -26.54
CA ALA A 960 -14.92 12.16 -25.62
C ALA A 960 -13.76 11.48 -24.87
N ALA A 961 -12.70 11.07 -25.57
CA ALA A 961 -11.53 10.45 -24.95
C ALA A 961 -10.90 11.33 -23.85
N ALA A 962 -10.77 12.65 -24.09
CA ALA A 962 -10.31 13.61 -23.10
C ALA A 962 -11.26 13.73 -21.90
N ALA A 963 -12.59 13.76 -22.15
CA ALA A 963 -13.60 13.77 -21.08
C ALA A 963 -13.55 12.48 -20.22
N ALA A 964 -13.27 11.32 -20.81
CA ALA A 964 -13.04 10.08 -20.05
C ALA A 964 -11.79 10.15 -19.15
N VAL A 965 -10.68 10.74 -19.63
CA VAL A 965 -9.49 10.95 -18.81
C VAL A 965 -9.80 11.87 -17.63
N ALA A 966 -10.53 12.97 -17.85
CA ALA A 966 -10.94 13.89 -16.79
C ALA A 966 -11.88 13.20 -15.77
N ALA A 967 -12.90 12.47 -16.24
CA ALA A 967 -13.84 11.75 -15.38
C ALA A 967 -13.15 10.64 -14.57
N ALA A 968 -12.30 9.82 -15.20
CA ALA A 968 -11.55 8.78 -14.52
C ALA A 968 -10.56 9.35 -13.51
N ALA A 969 -9.89 10.48 -13.81
CA ALA A 969 -9.02 11.18 -12.86
C ALA A 969 -9.79 11.73 -11.65
N ALA A 970 -10.97 12.33 -11.88
CA ALA A 970 -11.87 12.78 -10.81
C ALA A 970 -12.35 11.61 -9.93
N MET A 971 -12.70 10.47 -10.54
CA MET A 971 -13.08 9.24 -9.83
C MET A 971 -11.90 8.65 -9.02
N MET A 972 -10.66 8.67 -9.54
CA MET A 972 -9.46 8.28 -8.78
C MET A 972 -9.18 9.21 -7.60
N TRP A 973 -9.30 10.53 -7.80
CA TRP A 973 -9.15 11.54 -6.75
C TRP A 973 -10.18 11.38 -5.64
N PHE A 974 -11.44 11.13 -6.01
CA PHE A 974 -12.52 10.82 -5.07
C PHE A 974 -12.21 9.53 -4.31
N ALA A 975 -11.88 8.44 -5.02
CA ALA A 975 -11.52 7.16 -4.41
C ALA A 975 -10.35 7.27 -3.42
N GLY A 976 -9.38 8.15 -3.68
CA GLY A 976 -8.26 8.44 -2.77
C GLY A 976 -8.63 9.21 -1.50
N LYS A 977 -9.87 9.74 -1.39
CA LYS A 977 -10.38 10.43 -0.18
C LYS A 977 -11.39 9.61 0.62
N VAL A 978 -11.93 8.54 0.04
CA VAL A 978 -12.99 7.73 0.67
C VAL A 978 -12.41 6.80 1.73
N THR A 979 -13.04 6.75 2.91
CA THR A 979 -12.67 5.88 4.04
C THR A 979 -13.28 4.48 3.90
N HIS A 980 -12.76 3.48 4.61
CA HIS A 980 -13.35 2.13 4.63
C HIS A 980 -14.82 2.14 5.05
N ARG A 981 -15.20 3.00 6.01
CA ARG A 981 -16.61 3.25 6.37
C ARG A 981 -17.40 3.85 5.21
N GLY A 982 -16.81 4.82 4.49
CA GLY A 982 -17.39 5.47 3.32
C GLY A 982 -17.67 4.50 2.17
N TRP A 983 -16.69 3.66 1.79
CA TRP A 983 -16.86 2.65 0.74
C TRP A 983 -18.05 1.73 1.02
N ILE A 984 -18.09 1.13 2.23
CA ILE A 984 -19.18 0.22 2.63
C ILE A 984 -20.55 0.93 2.59
N ARG A 985 -20.64 2.23 2.91
CA ARG A 985 -21.91 2.98 2.74
C ARG A 985 -22.29 3.18 1.27
N MET A 986 -21.32 3.52 0.44
CA MET A 986 -21.54 3.86 -0.97
C MET A 986 -21.72 2.64 -1.89
N LEU A 987 -21.50 1.42 -1.40
CA LEU A 987 -22.00 0.21 -2.06
C LEU A 987 -23.51 0.30 -2.35
N GLY A 988 -24.28 1.02 -1.54
CA GLY A 988 -25.68 1.30 -1.83
C GLY A 988 -25.92 2.19 -3.06
N LEU A 989 -25.00 3.07 -3.43
CA LEU A 989 -25.05 3.83 -4.68
C LEU A 989 -24.76 2.92 -5.88
N GLY A 990 -23.76 2.04 -5.75
CA GLY A 990 -23.47 1.05 -6.78
C GLY A 990 -24.63 0.07 -7.02
N LEU A 991 -25.28 -0.39 -5.94
CA LEU A 991 -26.46 -1.24 -6.03
C LEU A 991 -27.67 -0.49 -6.61
N ALA A 992 -27.90 0.77 -6.22
CA ALA A 992 -28.94 1.60 -6.81
C ALA A 992 -28.69 1.85 -8.32
N ALA A 993 -27.44 1.99 -8.77
CA ALA A 993 -27.12 2.15 -10.19
C ALA A 993 -27.60 0.96 -11.06
N LEU A 994 -27.81 -0.23 -10.48
CA LEU A 994 -28.36 -1.39 -11.17
C LEU A 994 -29.84 -1.23 -11.57
N THR A 995 -30.55 -0.20 -11.08
CA THR A 995 -31.91 0.12 -11.54
C THR A 995 -31.96 1.05 -12.75
N LEU A 996 -30.86 1.76 -13.07
CA LEU A 996 -30.79 2.66 -14.23
C LEU A 996 -31.19 2.00 -15.57
N PRO A 997 -30.78 0.76 -15.89
CA PRO A 997 -31.20 0.11 -17.13
C PRO A 997 -32.71 -0.15 -17.17
N ALA A 998 -33.31 -0.45 -16.01
CA ALA A 998 -34.76 -0.64 -15.89
C ALA A 998 -35.53 0.67 -16.12
N SER A 999 -35.05 1.78 -15.55
CA SER A 999 -35.65 3.10 -15.77
C SER A 999 -35.67 3.47 -17.26
N VAL A 1000 -34.58 3.19 -17.99
CA VAL A 1000 -34.50 3.42 -19.44
C VAL A 1000 -35.40 2.43 -20.23
N TRP A 1001 -35.54 1.19 -19.78
CA TRP A 1001 -36.35 0.18 -20.46
C TRP A 1001 -37.86 0.43 -20.31
N PHE A 1002 -38.32 0.80 -19.11
CA PHE A 1002 -39.73 1.07 -18.83
C PHE A 1002 -40.16 2.51 -19.19
N PHE A 1003 -39.24 3.48 -19.12
CA PHE A 1003 -39.51 4.90 -19.37
C PHE A 1003 -38.50 5.52 -20.35
N PRO A 1004 -38.42 5.06 -21.61
CA PRO A 1004 -37.44 5.55 -22.58
C PRO A 1004 -37.51 7.06 -22.83
N GLY A 1005 -38.70 7.67 -22.72
CA GLY A 1005 -38.88 9.12 -22.82
C GLY A 1005 -38.29 9.94 -21.66
N LEU A 1006 -37.89 9.32 -20.55
CA LEU A 1006 -37.28 10.00 -19.39
C LEU A 1006 -35.81 10.37 -19.65
N LEU A 1007 -35.10 9.56 -20.45
CA LEU A 1007 -33.67 9.71 -20.76
C LEU A 1007 -33.42 9.43 -22.25
N PRO A 1008 -33.98 10.22 -23.18
CA PRO A 1008 -34.03 9.90 -24.61
C PRO A 1008 -32.65 9.82 -25.29
N PHE A 1009 -31.60 10.40 -24.67
CA PHE A 1009 -30.22 10.31 -25.13
C PHE A 1009 -29.49 9.03 -24.69
N LEU A 1010 -30.11 8.17 -23.88
CA LEU A 1010 -29.49 7.00 -23.27
C LEU A 1010 -30.24 5.72 -23.64
N ASN A 1011 -29.67 4.88 -24.50
CA ASN A 1011 -30.21 3.56 -24.78
C ASN A 1011 -29.89 2.54 -23.66
N VAL A 1012 -30.64 1.43 -23.62
CA VAL A 1012 -30.53 0.39 -22.58
C VAL A 1012 -29.13 -0.25 -22.50
N LYS A 1013 -28.45 -0.47 -23.63
CA LYS A 1013 -27.08 -1.01 -23.66
C LYS A 1013 -26.12 -0.07 -22.92
N THR A 1014 -26.15 1.21 -23.27
CA THR A 1014 -25.30 2.23 -22.65
C THR A 1014 -25.67 2.42 -21.16
N ALA A 1015 -26.97 2.40 -20.82
CA ALA A 1015 -27.44 2.42 -19.44
C ALA A 1015 -26.86 1.26 -18.62
N MET A 1016 -26.83 0.04 -19.19
CA MET A 1016 -26.21 -1.13 -18.56
C MET A 1016 -24.69 -0.99 -18.42
N MET A 1017 -23.99 -0.48 -19.44
CA MET A 1017 -22.53 -0.23 -19.36
C MET A 1017 -22.19 0.80 -18.26
N LEU A 1018 -22.98 1.87 -18.11
CA LEU A 1018 -22.83 2.86 -17.05
C LEU A 1018 -23.19 2.30 -15.66
N ALA A 1019 -24.27 1.52 -15.56
CA ALA A 1019 -24.66 0.82 -14.34
C ALA A 1019 -23.57 -0.15 -13.87
N MET A 1020 -22.95 -0.89 -14.80
CA MET A 1020 -21.81 -1.77 -14.53
C MET A 1020 -20.59 -0.99 -14.07
N LEU A 1021 -20.22 0.10 -14.76
CA LEU A 1021 -19.10 0.96 -14.36
C LEU A 1021 -19.29 1.51 -12.93
N ALA A 1022 -20.48 2.05 -12.63
CA ALA A 1022 -20.81 2.58 -11.31
C ALA A 1022 -20.83 1.47 -10.23
N TYR A 1023 -21.48 0.34 -10.49
CA TYR A 1023 -21.48 -0.82 -9.58
C TYR A 1023 -20.06 -1.30 -9.28
N GLY A 1024 -19.25 -1.48 -10.34
CA GLY A 1024 -17.84 -1.85 -10.29
C GLY A 1024 -17.01 -0.94 -9.37
N PHE A 1025 -17.19 0.37 -9.51
CA PHE A 1025 -16.49 1.39 -8.74
C PHE A 1025 -16.73 1.31 -7.22
N PHE A 1026 -17.92 0.90 -6.79
CA PHE A 1026 -18.23 0.76 -5.36
C PHE A 1026 -18.07 -0.68 -4.82
N VAL A 1027 -18.35 -1.71 -5.62
CA VAL A 1027 -18.36 -3.12 -5.19
C VAL A 1027 -16.96 -3.64 -4.83
N GLY A 1028 -15.94 -3.26 -5.60
CA GLY A 1028 -14.54 -3.67 -5.38
C GLY A 1028 -13.95 -3.15 -4.08
N PRO A 1029 -13.84 -1.83 -3.88
CA PRO A 1029 -13.32 -1.24 -2.65
C PRO A 1029 -14.11 -1.63 -1.39
N SER A 1030 -15.41 -1.91 -1.52
CA SER A 1030 -16.25 -2.39 -0.41
C SER A 1030 -15.86 -3.81 0.00
N ALA A 1031 -15.64 -4.72 -0.95
CA ALA A 1031 -15.13 -6.07 -0.67
C ALA A 1031 -13.74 -6.02 -0.04
N VAL A 1032 -12.85 -5.17 -0.54
CA VAL A 1032 -11.51 -4.93 0.03
C VAL A 1032 -11.60 -4.41 1.45
N SER A 1033 -12.49 -3.44 1.72
CA SER A 1033 -12.70 -2.86 3.06
C SER A 1033 -13.22 -3.89 4.07
N LEU A 1034 -14.18 -4.73 3.66
CA LEU A 1034 -14.69 -5.83 4.50
C LEU A 1034 -13.63 -6.91 4.73
N GLY A 1035 -12.84 -7.25 3.70
CA GLY A 1035 -11.75 -8.24 3.79
C GLY A 1035 -10.62 -7.81 4.72
N ILE A 1036 -10.15 -6.56 4.60
CA ILE A 1036 -9.15 -5.97 5.49
C ILE A 1036 -9.67 -5.92 6.92
N TYR A 1037 -10.92 -5.49 7.13
CA TYR A 1037 -11.52 -5.45 8.46
C TYR A 1037 -11.66 -6.86 9.08
N GLN A 1038 -12.02 -7.88 8.30
CA GLN A 1038 -12.06 -9.27 8.75
C GLN A 1038 -10.66 -9.77 9.14
N GLN A 1039 -9.66 -9.55 8.30
CA GLN A 1039 -8.28 -10.00 8.53
C GLN A 1039 -7.66 -9.34 9.78
N ASN A 1040 -7.85 -8.03 9.94
CA ASN A 1040 -7.30 -7.25 11.06
C ASN A 1040 -8.05 -7.44 12.40
N ASN A 1041 -9.10 -8.24 12.43
CA ASN A 1041 -9.88 -8.54 13.65
C ASN A 1041 -9.93 -10.05 13.95
N THR A 1042 -9.03 -10.85 13.37
CA THR A 1042 -9.00 -12.31 13.54
C THR A 1042 -7.66 -12.75 14.09
N ASP A 1043 -7.66 -13.56 15.15
CA ASP A 1043 -6.43 -14.16 15.68
C ASP A 1043 -5.69 -14.86 14.54
N LYS A 1044 -4.42 -14.50 14.37
CA LYS A 1044 -3.50 -15.03 13.35
C LYS A 1044 -3.41 -16.57 13.41
N LYS A 1045 -3.59 -17.17 14.59
CA LYS A 1045 -3.68 -18.63 14.83
C LYS A 1045 -4.93 -19.28 14.21
N HIS A 1046 -5.95 -18.49 13.86
CA HIS A 1046 -7.28 -18.97 13.48
C HIS A 1046 -7.78 -18.45 12.12
N LEU A 1047 -7.06 -17.53 11.46
CA LEU A 1047 -7.35 -17.00 10.11
C LEU A 1047 -7.83 -18.08 9.12
N GLY A 1048 -7.14 -19.22 9.00
CA GLY A 1048 -7.53 -20.30 8.09
C GLY A 1048 -8.92 -20.91 8.37
N LYS A 1049 -9.31 -21.05 9.65
CA LYS A 1049 -10.64 -21.53 10.06
C LYS A 1049 -11.74 -20.51 9.74
N VAL A 1050 -11.42 -19.22 9.94
CA VAL A 1050 -12.32 -18.09 9.68
C VAL A 1050 -12.54 -17.88 8.18
N PHE A 1051 -11.47 -17.88 7.38
CA PHE A 1051 -11.57 -17.82 5.91
C PHE A 1051 -12.28 -19.05 5.33
N GLY A 1052 -12.01 -20.27 5.82
CA GLY A 1052 -12.73 -21.47 5.41
C GLY A 1052 -14.25 -21.36 5.63
N SER A 1053 -14.65 -20.95 6.84
CA SER A 1053 -16.07 -20.73 7.17
C SER A 1053 -16.69 -19.59 6.37
N GLY A 1054 -15.93 -18.51 6.12
CA GLY A 1054 -16.35 -17.40 5.28
C GLY A 1054 -16.58 -17.80 3.82
N SER A 1055 -15.73 -18.68 3.28
CA SER A 1055 -15.90 -19.28 1.95
C SER A 1055 -17.14 -20.18 1.87
N SER A 1056 -17.40 -21.00 2.89
CA SER A 1056 -18.64 -21.78 2.98
C SER A 1056 -19.87 -20.87 2.98
N PHE A 1057 -19.87 -19.80 3.79
CA PHE A 1057 -20.95 -18.80 3.80
C PHE A 1057 -21.14 -18.14 2.42
N PHE A 1058 -20.06 -17.67 1.81
CA PHE A 1058 -20.06 -17.03 0.49
C PHE A 1058 -20.66 -17.96 -0.59
N ASN A 1059 -20.23 -19.22 -0.65
CA ASN A 1059 -20.75 -20.19 -1.62
C ASN A 1059 -22.21 -20.55 -1.38
N THR A 1060 -22.63 -20.74 -0.12
CA THR A 1060 -24.04 -21.03 0.19
C THR A 1060 -24.96 -19.82 -0.05
N PHE A 1061 -24.49 -18.60 0.22
CA PHE A 1061 -25.23 -17.40 -0.17
C PHE A 1061 -25.34 -17.31 -1.70
N ASN A 1062 -24.25 -17.44 -2.46
CA ASN A 1062 -24.30 -17.44 -3.93
C ASN A 1062 -25.28 -18.50 -4.47
N SER A 1063 -25.26 -19.72 -3.90
CA SER A 1063 -26.21 -20.81 -4.20
C SER A 1063 -27.67 -20.37 -4.00
N LEU A 1064 -28.00 -19.78 -2.84
CA LEU A 1064 -29.33 -19.21 -2.56
C LEU A 1064 -29.70 -18.10 -3.55
N GLY A 1065 -28.75 -17.23 -3.90
CA GLY A 1065 -28.96 -16.12 -4.84
C GLY A 1065 -29.29 -16.60 -6.26
N TYR A 1066 -28.53 -17.59 -6.77
CA TYR A 1066 -28.86 -18.24 -8.05
C TYR A 1066 -30.21 -18.96 -8.01
N GLY A 1067 -30.53 -19.66 -6.91
CA GLY A 1067 -31.81 -20.35 -6.75
C GLY A 1067 -33.02 -19.41 -6.70
N LEU A 1068 -32.89 -18.25 -6.02
CA LEU A 1068 -33.93 -17.22 -6.00
C LEU A 1068 -34.10 -16.56 -7.38
N LEU A 1069 -32.99 -16.27 -8.06
CA LEU A 1069 -33.01 -15.64 -9.38
C LEU A 1069 -33.52 -16.58 -10.47
N SER A 1070 -33.19 -17.88 -10.37
CA SER A 1070 -33.73 -18.97 -11.19
C SER A 1070 -35.25 -19.07 -11.06
N LEU A 1071 -35.75 -19.14 -9.82
CA LEU A 1071 -37.20 -19.22 -9.55
C LEU A 1071 -37.94 -17.98 -10.11
N ALA A 1072 -37.40 -16.79 -9.85
CA ALA A 1072 -38.00 -15.56 -10.34
C ALA A 1072 -37.96 -15.46 -11.87
N ALA A 1073 -36.85 -15.86 -12.52
CA ALA A 1073 -36.76 -15.92 -13.99
C ALA A 1073 -37.64 -17.02 -14.62
N GLY A 1074 -38.02 -18.05 -13.87
CA GLY A 1074 -39.04 -19.01 -14.29
C GLY A 1074 -40.48 -18.48 -14.16
N ALA A 1075 -40.71 -17.51 -13.26
CA ALA A 1075 -42.02 -16.89 -13.04
C ALA A 1075 -42.34 -15.73 -14.00
N PHE A 1076 -41.37 -15.23 -14.78
CA PHE A 1076 -41.56 -14.18 -15.78
C PHE A 1076 -41.07 -14.66 -17.15
N SER A 1077 -41.95 -14.64 -18.15
CA SER A 1077 -41.61 -14.97 -19.54
C SER A 1077 -42.17 -13.91 -20.50
N PRO A 1078 -41.32 -13.14 -21.22
CA PRO A 1078 -39.86 -13.09 -21.10
C PRO A 1078 -39.42 -12.55 -19.73
N ALA A 1079 -38.27 -13.01 -19.24
CA ALA A 1079 -37.79 -12.66 -17.89
C ALA A 1079 -37.48 -11.16 -17.75
N PHE A 1080 -36.78 -10.56 -18.72
CA PHE A 1080 -36.53 -9.13 -18.76
C PHE A 1080 -37.44 -8.45 -19.79
N PRO A 1081 -37.94 -7.21 -19.51
CA PRO A 1081 -37.54 -6.34 -18.41
C PRO A 1081 -38.21 -6.63 -17.05
N ALA A 1082 -39.26 -7.48 -16.97
CA ALA A 1082 -40.07 -7.66 -15.75
C ALA A 1082 -39.26 -7.94 -14.47
N LEU A 1083 -38.25 -8.81 -14.56
CA LEU A 1083 -37.37 -9.21 -13.45
C LEU A 1083 -36.58 -8.05 -12.83
N PHE A 1084 -36.43 -6.90 -13.51
CA PHE A 1084 -35.84 -5.70 -12.92
C PHE A 1084 -36.64 -5.13 -11.74
N VAL A 1085 -37.95 -5.36 -11.65
CA VAL A 1085 -38.77 -4.86 -10.53
C VAL A 1085 -38.38 -5.54 -9.21
N PRO A 1086 -38.45 -6.88 -9.05
CA PRO A 1086 -38.01 -7.55 -7.83
C PRO A 1086 -36.49 -7.42 -7.59
N LEU A 1087 -35.67 -7.41 -8.65
CA LEU A 1087 -34.23 -7.15 -8.52
C LEU A 1087 -33.94 -5.75 -7.99
N GLY A 1088 -34.60 -4.72 -8.52
CA GLY A 1088 -34.44 -3.33 -8.09
C GLY A 1088 -34.83 -3.13 -6.64
N LEU A 1089 -35.95 -3.72 -6.20
CA LEU A 1089 -36.33 -3.73 -4.77
C LEU A 1089 -35.27 -4.43 -3.90
N ALA A 1090 -34.73 -5.56 -4.35
CA ALA A 1090 -33.66 -6.26 -3.64
C ALA A 1090 -32.35 -5.44 -3.56
N TYR A 1091 -31.98 -4.72 -4.63
CA TYR A 1091 -30.79 -3.87 -4.65
C TYR A 1091 -30.95 -2.58 -3.85
N LEU A 1092 -32.13 -1.96 -3.84
CA LEU A 1092 -32.42 -0.81 -2.98
C LEU A 1092 -32.41 -1.20 -1.50
N LEU A 1093 -33.02 -2.34 -1.13
CA LEU A 1093 -32.93 -2.91 0.22
C LEU A 1093 -31.49 -3.27 0.60
N GLY A 1094 -30.75 -3.90 -0.31
CA GLY A 1094 -29.33 -4.21 -0.13
C GLY A 1094 -28.51 -2.94 0.10
N GLY A 1095 -28.75 -1.90 -0.68
CA GLY A 1095 -28.08 -0.61 -0.54
C GLY A 1095 -28.38 0.08 0.79
N TRP A 1096 -29.62 0.03 1.27
CA TRP A 1096 -29.99 0.50 2.61
C TRP A 1096 -29.30 -0.31 3.73
N LEU A 1097 -29.21 -1.63 3.58
CA LEU A 1097 -28.49 -2.51 4.51
C LEU A 1097 -27.00 -2.19 4.56
N PHE A 1098 -26.36 -1.93 3.42
CA PHE A 1098 -24.95 -1.55 3.34
C PHE A 1098 -24.68 -0.12 3.83
N HIS A 1099 -25.56 0.84 3.53
CA HIS A 1099 -25.50 2.19 4.10
C HIS A 1099 -25.51 2.17 5.64
N ARG A 1100 -26.27 1.25 6.26
CA ARG A 1100 -26.31 1.05 7.71
C ARG A 1100 -25.32 0.01 8.25
N ALA A 1101 -24.51 -0.62 7.40
CA ALA A 1101 -23.57 -1.67 7.82
C ALA A 1101 -22.44 -1.17 8.75
N PRO A 1102 -21.78 0.00 8.52
CA PRO A 1102 -20.68 0.44 9.38
C PRO A 1102 -21.08 0.68 10.84
N ALA A 1103 -22.32 1.10 11.10
CA ALA A 1103 -22.85 1.26 12.46
C ALA A 1103 -22.99 -0.06 13.23
N ARG A 1104 -22.77 -1.22 12.57
CA ARG A 1104 -22.80 -2.55 13.18
C ARG A 1104 -21.41 -3.19 13.30
N LEU A 1105 -20.37 -2.55 12.75
CA LEU A 1105 -19.00 -3.05 12.66
C LEU A 1105 -18.03 -2.12 13.43
N PRO A 1106 -17.98 -2.22 14.78
CA PRO A 1106 -17.17 -1.32 15.61
C PRO A 1106 -15.67 -1.53 15.36
N GLY A 1107 -14.88 -0.47 15.49
CA GLY A 1107 -13.46 -0.49 15.14
C GLY A 1107 -13.18 -0.62 13.64
N LEU A 1108 -14.17 -0.37 12.76
CA LEU A 1108 -13.89 -0.17 11.32
C LEU A 1108 -12.87 0.98 11.18
N PRO A 1109 -11.69 0.76 10.56
CA PRO A 1109 -10.64 1.77 10.47
C PRO A 1109 -11.16 3.07 9.84
N GLU A 1110 -10.79 4.19 10.47
CA GLU A 1110 -11.40 5.50 10.21
C GLU A 1110 -10.94 6.10 8.87
N SER A 1111 -9.76 5.70 8.41
CA SER A 1111 -9.19 6.03 7.10
C SER A 1111 -8.92 4.76 6.29
N SER A 1112 -8.97 4.85 4.95
CA SER A 1112 -8.48 3.78 4.05
C SER A 1112 -6.95 3.70 3.98
N PHE A 1113 -6.28 4.69 4.60
CA PHE A 1113 -4.85 4.88 4.59
C PHE A 1113 -4.39 5.20 6.01
N LYS A 1114 -3.52 4.36 6.58
CA LYS A 1114 -2.62 4.80 7.65
C LYS A 1114 -1.93 6.10 7.20
N LYS A 1115 -1.70 7.05 8.13
CA LYS A 1115 -1.06 8.33 7.79
C LYS A 1115 0.37 8.08 7.30
N ALA A 1116 0.99 9.09 6.69
CA ALA A 1116 2.38 8.98 6.24
C ALA A 1116 3.36 8.68 7.39
N ALA A 1117 3.02 9.05 8.63
CA ALA A 1117 3.74 8.75 9.87
C ALA A 1117 3.65 7.29 10.36
N ASP A 1118 2.93 6.42 9.64
CA ASP A 1118 2.95 4.97 9.86
C ASP A 1118 3.74 4.25 8.73
N ARG A 1119 4.67 4.96 8.08
CA ARG A 1119 5.60 4.41 7.06
C ARG A 1119 7.01 4.18 7.62
N ASP A 1120 7.19 4.48 8.89
CA ASP A 1120 8.42 4.33 9.66
C ASP A 1120 8.53 2.90 10.23
#